data_AF-A0A974I010-F1
#
_entry.id   AF-A0A974I010-F1
#
_cell.length_a   1.000
_cell.length_b   1.000
_cell.length_c   1.000
_cell.angle_alpha   90.00
_cell.angle_beta   90.00
_cell.angle_gamma   90.00
#
_symmetry.space_group_name_H-M   'P 1'
#
loop_
_entity.id
_entity.type
_entity.pdbx_description
1 polymer ?
#
loop_
_entity_poly.entity_id
_entity_poly.type
_entity_poly.pdbx_seq_one_letter_code
_entity_poly.pdbx_strand_id
1 'polypeptide(L)'
;MDKILEAVIQSSYPLHVKQSLARRVIEASKQPMDSDQCWSMLELSTKLFFLGETHFSRETAREVLEVYGRYHPEEFEEFFNARFLLSLLQEGYGVLGKRSTHILDYVHLGLKFVCDKPTAEEIFRLLRIEVLRMVCERPGLKLCVRISKILMSYSQYEYEAPSNCLASVVQYIPLELMEGVVKNLANADNVSDTQIMVAISRMIEWVSWPLGKNIDKWIIALLKGLAAVKKFSILIEVSISKIQKMFSKLLYPVLRDAALSVLRYMLLSFQHSPEAFHLIIPHIPQLIFHLSNENSNSAASCLEHLAELIHCMIFRFSGYPDLYEPVMEAVRKLPVPNEERIKVLLGQNAWTAQKNELAAYYPRLASKSDTGKIGLLNLGNTCYMNSILQALFMASDFRHAVLSLKETHSQPLMMKLQCLFSFLEHSQRPAISPENFLASSLPPWFTPGVQQDCSEYLKYLLDRLHEEEKTGRRITQALAQTNSSSSLKKMVPSDRTLLEQMFGGRITTKIRCLKCHGVSSREEVFTDLSLAFPPTDDVPKQLSKTSHLPSAGETGPQKSDLTCKVQEQSTTKSPETVRLQWRTNKTPPDENSEFSRNIEKTYPFISRLESQDENNHSIVRNKNVLSVSLKEQTGGQRGSLSLSDLINHFLCPEMLTADNKYRCDTCVSLQDAEKVVELTTGPQYLILTLLRFAFDLKAMKRRKILDNVSIPLVLKLPIQVAGTELNEARFGQDSRCTSSKSHQSVTYDLCSVIVHSGLSSETGHYYCYARDCMDKDNQKLPSMGVRKLNTDKHLDLEVQWYLFNDTRVSFSSFESVSNITSFFPKDTAYVLFYRHRPPQQAGASSGLEAGAPSLSHGEVSLSKELMEAISKDNIKSQHINADPNHSCYPS
;
A
#
# COMPACT_ATOMS: atom_id res chain seq x y z
N MET A 1 -72.49 23.44 -8.36
CA MET A 1 -72.59 22.05 -7.82
C MET A 1 -72.11 22.00 -6.38
N ASP A 2 -70.94 22.60 -6.11
CA ASP A 2 -70.48 23.11 -4.82
C ASP A 2 -71.58 23.36 -3.75
N LYS A 3 -72.59 24.23 -3.98
CA LYS A 3 -73.63 24.54 -2.97
C LYS A 3 -74.49 23.34 -2.57
N ILE A 4 -74.71 22.42 -3.50
CA ILE A 4 -75.42 21.16 -3.20
C ILE A 4 -74.53 20.28 -2.32
N LEU A 5 -73.23 20.18 -2.62
CA LEU A 5 -72.29 19.41 -1.82
C LEU A 5 -72.13 19.97 -0.39
N GLU A 6 -71.98 21.29 -0.28
CA GLU A 6 -71.91 22.02 0.99
C GLU A 6 -73.15 21.76 1.85
N ALA A 7 -74.35 21.91 1.26
CA ALA A 7 -75.61 21.61 1.93
C ALA A 7 -75.76 20.13 2.31
N VAL A 8 -75.37 19.19 1.45
CA VAL A 8 -75.41 17.74 1.76
C VAL A 8 -74.50 17.41 2.94
N ILE A 9 -73.31 17.99 3.02
CA ILE A 9 -72.37 17.75 4.11
C ILE A 9 -72.89 18.36 5.42
N GLN A 10 -73.38 19.61 5.39
CA GLN A 10 -73.91 20.32 6.57
C GLN A 10 -75.29 19.81 7.04
N SER A 11 -76.05 19.10 6.20
CA SER A 11 -77.39 18.60 6.53
C SER A 11 -77.41 17.63 7.72
N SER A 12 -78.59 17.44 8.32
CA SER A 12 -78.84 16.40 9.32
C SER A 12 -79.24 15.03 8.71
N TYR A 13 -79.08 14.83 7.39
CA TYR A 13 -79.49 13.60 6.73
C TYR A 13 -78.71 12.35 7.21
N PRO A 14 -79.33 11.15 7.22
CA PRO A 14 -78.62 9.90 7.50
C PRO A 14 -77.44 9.68 6.55
N LEU A 15 -76.37 9.04 7.04
CA LEU A 15 -75.11 8.87 6.31
C LEU A 15 -75.30 8.22 4.92
N HIS A 16 -76.18 7.23 4.78
CA HIS A 16 -76.45 6.58 3.49
C HIS A 16 -77.10 7.53 2.47
N VAL A 17 -77.95 8.47 2.93
CA VAL A 17 -78.55 9.52 2.08
C VAL A 17 -77.47 10.50 1.66
N LYS A 18 -76.63 10.96 2.60
CA LYS A 18 -75.49 11.83 2.29
C LYS A 18 -74.54 11.20 1.28
N GLN A 19 -74.18 9.92 1.44
CA GLN A 19 -73.36 9.16 0.50
C GLN A 19 -74.00 9.07 -0.90
N SER A 20 -75.31 8.79 -0.98
CA SER A 20 -76.03 8.71 -2.26
C SER A 20 -76.05 10.04 -3.00
N LEU A 21 -76.32 11.14 -2.28
CA LEU A 21 -76.32 12.49 -2.84
C LEU A 21 -74.90 12.96 -3.23
N ALA A 22 -73.89 12.70 -2.40
CA ALA A 22 -72.50 13.01 -2.70
C ALA A 22 -72.00 12.26 -3.95
N ARG A 23 -72.29 10.96 -4.09
CA ARG A 23 -71.95 10.20 -5.32
C ARG A 23 -72.60 10.80 -6.56
N ARG A 24 -73.84 11.29 -6.48
CA ARG A 24 -74.49 11.97 -7.61
C ARG A 24 -73.80 13.28 -7.99
N VAL A 25 -73.32 14.06 -7.02
CA VAL A 25 -72.52 15.27 -7.29
C VAL A 25 -71.17 14.92 -7.90
N ILE A 26 -70.49 13.89 -7.38
CA ILE A 26 -69.21 13.38 -7.91
C ILE A 26 -69.37 12.88 -9.35
N GLU A 27 -70.42 12.11 -9.65
CA GLU A 27 -70.70 11.60 -11.00
C GLU A 27 -71.02 12.74 -11.98
N ALA A 28 -71.83 13.72 -11.55
CA ALA A 28 -72.12 14.90 -12.36
C ALA A 28 -70.88 15.77 -12.61
N SER A 29 -69.93 15.80 -11.67
CA SER A 29 -68.66 16.54 -11.81
C SER A 29 -67.69 15.96 -12.84
N LYS A 30 -67.99 14.81 -13.47
CA LYS A 30 -67.22 14.27 -14.60
C LYS A 30 -67.59 14.89 -15.95
N GLN A 31 -68.72 15.61 -16.02
CA GLN A 31 -69.14 16.29 -17.24
C GLN A 31 -68.35 17.60 -17.41
N PRO A 32 -68.18 18.14 -18.63
CA PRO A 32 -67.57 19.44 -18.85
C PRO A 32 -68.30 20.53 -18.07
N MET A 33 -67.55 21.42 -17.42
CA MET A 33 -68.04 22.54 -16.62
C MET A 33 -67.29 23.82 -17.01
N ASP A 34 -67.80 24.99 -16.65
CA ASP A 34 -67.03 26.23 -16.82
C ASP A 34 -65.97 26.39 -15.72
N SER A 35 -64.96 27.22 -15.98
CA SER A 35 -63.82 27.40 -15.07
C SER A 35 -64.27 27.90 -13.69
N ASP A 36 -65.18 28.87 -13.61
CA ASP A 36 -65.69 29.43 -12.34
C ASP A 36 -66.36 28.35 -11.47
N GLN A 37 -67.11 27.42 -12.07
CA GLN A 37 -67.69 26.28 -11.37
C GLN A 37 -66.64 25.26 -10.92
N CYS A 38 -65.59 25.03 -11.73
CA CYS A 38 -64.46 24.18 -11.36
C CYS A 38 -63.70 24.75 -10.16
N TRP A 39 -63.30 26.03 -10.23
CA TRP A 39 -62.67 26.76 -9.13
C TRP A 39 -63.51 26.72 -7.85
N SER A 40 -64.81 27.00 -7.94
CA SER A 40 -65.74 26.94 -6.79
C SER A 40 -65.80 25.56 -6.12
N MET A 41 -65.71 24.48 -6.91
CA MET A 41 -65.69 23.12 -6.36
C MET A 41 -64.32 22.74 -5.79
N LEU A 42 -63.22 23.19 -6.40
CA LEU A 42 -61.85 22.97 -5.92
C LEU A 42 -61.60 23.69 -4.59
N GLU A 43 -62.08 24.93 -4.43
CA GLU A 43 -62.04 25.65 -3.15
C GLU A 43 -62.84 24.91 -2.05
N LEU A 44 -64.10 24.54 -2.34
CA LEU A 44 -64.96 23.87 -1.37
C LEU A 44 -64.37 22.50 -0.96
N SER A 45 -63.95 21.68 -1.93
CA SER A 45 -63.37 20.37 -1.64
C SER A 45 -62.04 20.49 -0.89
N THR A 46 -61.18 21.45 -1.23
CA THR A 46 -59.95 21.73 -0.47
C THR A 46 -60.25 22.16 0.97
N LYS A 47 -61.23 23.06 1.18
CA LYS A 47 -61.71 23.46 2.51
C LYS A 47 -62.23 22.26 3.32
N LEU A 48 -63.00 21.37 2.70
CA LEU A 48 -63.55 20.18 3.35
C LEU A 48 -62.50 19.10 3.63
N PHE A 49 -61.48 18.96 2.78
CA PHE A 49 -60.36 18.04 2.99
C PHE A 49 -59.60 18.39 4.27
N PHE A 50 -59.30 19.69 4.47
CA PHE A 50 -58.57 20.18 5.63
C PHE A 50 -59.43 20.35 6.88
N LEU A 51 -60.60 20.99 6.75
CA LEU A 51 -61.42 21.45 7.88
C LEU A 51 -62.70 20.62 8.10
N GLY A 52 -62.93 19.57 7.31
CA GLY A 52 -64.10 18.70 7.46
C GLY A 52 -64.13 18.04 8.85
N GLU A 53 -65.24 18.19 9.56
CA GLU A 53 -65.41 17.67 10.93
C GLU A 53 -65.59 16.14 10.96
N THR A 54 -66.06 15.55 9.86
CA THR A 54 -66.38 14.12 9.78
C THR A 54 -65.48 13.38 8.79
N HIS A 55 -65.22 12.09 9.04
CA HIS A 55 -64.53 11.23 8.07
C HIS A 55 -65.22 11.26 6.70
N PHE A 56 -66.55 11.22 6.69
CA PHE A 56 -67.33 11.31 5.46
C PHE A 56 -67.02 12.60 4.67
N SER A 57 -67.02 13.77 5.32
CA SER A 57 -66.71 15.03 4.63
C SER A 57 -65.30 15.07 4.02
N ARG A 58 -64.29 14.51 4.69
CA ARG A 58 -62.90 14.47 4.17
C ARG A 58 -62.72 13.47 3.04
N GLU A 59 -63.38 12.31 3.12
CA GLU A 59 -63.31 11.30 2.07
C GLU A 59 -64.07 11.75 0.82
N THR A 60 -65.27 12.33 0.97
CA THR A 60 -66.00 12.96 -0.14
C THR A 60 -65.18 14.09 -0.79
N ALA A 61 -64.49 14.91 0.01
CA ALA A 61 -63.58 15.93 -0.51
C ALA A 61 -62.43 15.33 -1.33
N ARG A 62 -61.81 14.24 -0.86
CA ARG A 62 -60.79 13.49 -1.63
C ARG A 62 -61.36 12.96 -2.94
N GLU A 63 -62.52 12.30 -2.91
CA GLU A 63 -63.18 11.75 -4.12
C GLU A 63 -63.47 12.86 -5.15
N VAL A 64 -63.92 14.04 -4.71
CA VAL A 64 -64.11 15.21 -5.59
C VAL A 64 -62.78 15.67 -6.18
N LEU A 65 -61.74 15.91 -5.37
CA LEU A 65 -60.42 16.31 -5.86
C LEU A 65 -59.84 15.31 -6.87
N GLU A 66 -60.04 14.00 -6.64
CA GLU A 66 -59.63 12.94 -7.56
C GLU A 66 -60.45 12.88 -8.87
N VAL A 67 -61.68 13.40 -8.90
CA VAL A 67 -62.45 13.56 -10.14
C VAL A 67 -61.98 14.79 -10.89
N TYR A 68 -61.80 15.94 -10.23
CA TYR A 68 -61.32 17.15 -10.92
C TYR A 68 -59.91 16.98 -11.48
N GLY A 69 -58.98 16.36 -10.73
CA GLY A 69 -57.65 16.05 -11.25
C GLY A 69 -57.61 15.08 -12.45
N ARG A 70 -58.70 14.33 -12.72
CA ARG A 70 -58.80 13.43 -13.88
C ARG A 70 -59.61 14.00 -15.05
N TYR A 71 -60.68 14.75 -14.77
CA TYR A 71 -61.65 15.20 -15.78
C TYR A 71 -61.56 16.69 -16.11
N HIS A 72 -60.94 17.50 -15.24
CA HIS A 72 -60.72 18.96 -15.40
C HIS A 72 -59.24 19.31 -15.15
N PRO A 73 -58.32 18.77 -15.97
CA PRO A 73 -56.88 18.78 -15.67
C PRO A 73 -56.18 20.12 -15.94
N GLU A 74 -56.82 21.07 -16.60
CA GLU A 74 -56.28 22.42 -16.86
C GLU A 74 -56.58 23.32 -15.66
N GLU A 75 -57.84 23.33 -15.20
CA GLU A 75 -58.29 24.05 -14.01
C GLU A 75 -57.66 23.49 -12.73
N PHE A 76 -57.49 22.16 -12.64
CA PHE A 76 -56.79 21.55 -11.50
C PHE A 76 -55.31 21.93 -11.47
N GLU A 77 -54.65 22.06 -12.63
CA GLU A 77 -53.27 22.51 -12.74
C GLU A 77 -53.11 23.97 -12.32
N GLU A 78 -53.99 24.86 -12.80
CA GLU A 78 -53.98 26.28 -12.43
C GLU A 78 -54.25 26.48 -10.92
N PHE A 79 -55.18 25.69 -10.35
CA PHE A 79 -55.48 25.71 -8.92
C PHE A 79 -54.33 25.16 -8.06
N PHE A 80 -53.76 24.01 -8.44
CA PHE A 80 -52.69 23.31 -7.69
C PHE A 80 -51.29 23.85 -8.04
N ASN A 81 -51.13 25.16 -8.10
CA ASN A 81 -49.88 25.82 -8.49
C ASN A 81 -48.86 25.94 -7.33
N ALA A 82 -47.59 26.20 -7.68
CA ALA A 82 -46.49 26.33 -6.72
C ALA A 82 -46.73 27.40 -5.64
N ARG A 83 -47.37 28.53 -5.96
CA ARG A 83 -47.66 29.60 -4.99
C ARG A 83 -48.65 29.15 -3.91
N PHE A 84 -49.68 28.39 -4.28
CA PHE A 84 -50.63 27.82 -3.33
C PHE A 84 -49.94 26.78 -2.43
N LEU A 85 -49.14 25.88 -3.00
CA LEU A 85 -48.39 24.88 -2.23
C LEU A 85 -47.38 25.49 -1.24
N LEU A 86 -46.77 26.62 -1.61
CA LEU A 86 -45.84 27.35 -0.73
C LEU A 86 -46.55 27.90 0.52
N SER A 87 -47.70 28.55 0.36
CA SER A 87 -48.53 29.02 1.49
C SER A 87 -48.98 27.84 2.36
N LEU A 88 -49.46 26.75 1.77
CA LEU A 88 -49.82 25.53 2.52
C LEU A 88 -48.66 24.97 3.36
N LEU A 89 -47.44 24.93 2.82
CA LEU A 89 -46.27 24.33 3.49
C LEU A 89 -45.61 25.26 4.52
N GLN A 90 -45.75 26.58 4.38
CA GLN A 90 -45.12 27.56 5.28
C GLN A 90 -46.09 28.13 6.33
N GLU A 91 -47.35 28.37 5.96
CA GLU A 91 -48.36 29.02 6.80
C GLU A 91 -49.36 27.98 7.35
N GLY A 92 -49.80 27.07 6.48
CA GLY A 92 -50.79 26.03 6.79
C GLY A 92 -52.12 26.26 6.08
N TYR A 93 -53.24 25.83 6.69
CA TYR A 93 -54.57 26.07 6.14
C TYR A 93 -55.62 26.30 7.24
N GLY A 94 -56.12 27.53 7.34
CA GLY A 94 -57.08 27.92 8.38
C GLY A 94 -56.50 27.69 9.78
N VAL A 95 -57.11 26.77 10.55
CA VAL A 95 -56.63 26.38 11.89
C VAL A 95 -55.52 25.31 11.87
N LEU A 96 -55.23 24.71 10.70
CA LEU A 96 -54.14 23.74 10.57
C LEU A 96 -52.80 24.45 10.42
N GLY A 97 -51.94 24.39 11.42
CA GLY A 97 -50.56 24.86 11.29
C GLY A 97 -49.72 24.02 10.32
N LYS A 98 -48.67 24.64 9.76
CA LYS A 98 -47.70 24.09 8.78
C LYS A 98 -47.07 22.70 9.03
N ARG A 99 -47.23 22.13 10.23
CA ARG A 99 -46.74 20.78 10.61
C ARG A 99 -47.83 19.69 10.56
N SER A 100 -49.05 20.01 10.11
CA SER A 100 -50.13 19.03 9.95
C SER A 100 -49.79 17.98 8.89
N THR A 101 -49.94 16.70 9.21
CA THR A 101 -49.75 15.61 8.22
C THR A 101 -50.75 15.69 7.07
N HIS A 102 -51.93 16.28 7.30
CA HIS A 102 -52.97 16.44 6.28
C HIS A 102 -52.52 17.32 5.11
N ILE A 103 -51.64 18.29 5.36
CA ILE A 103 -51.05 19.13 4.31
C ILE A 103 -50.20 18.26 3.37
N LEU A 104 -49.35 17.39 3.92
CA LEU A 104 -48.56 16.45 3.11
C LEU A 104 -49.42 15.38 2.43
N ASP A 105 -50.48 14.91 3.09
CA ASP A 105 -51.42 13.95 2.48
C ASP A 105 -52.22 14.61 1.32
N TYR A 106 -52.50 15.92 1.37
CA TYR A 106 -53.08 16.70 0.26
C TYR A 106 -52.08 16.93 -0.88
N VAL A 107 -50.84 17.34 -0.56
CA VAL A 107 -49.75 17.48 -1.54
C VAL A 107 -49.52 16.16 -2.29
N HIS A 108 -49.45 15.04 -1.56
CA HIS A 108 -49.28 13.70 -2.14
C HIS A 108 -50.46 13.27 -3.01
N LEU A 109 -51.67 13.78 -2.74
CA LEU A 109 -52.84 13.54 -3.58
C LEU A 109 -52.75 14.31 -4.90
N GLY A 110 -52.54 15.62 -4.85
CA GLY A 110 -52.58 16.48 -6.04
C GLY A 110 -51.41 16.23 -7.00
N LEU A 111 -50.23 15.88 -6.49
CA LEU A 111 -49.08 15.51 -7.32
C LEU A 111 -49.41 14.42 -8.35
N LYS A 112 -50.27 13.45 -8.01
CA LYS A 112 -50.68 12.36 -8.92
C LYS A 112 -51.31 12.83 -10.24
N PHE A 113 -51.78 14.07 -10.30
CA PHE A 113 -52.48 14.65 -11.45
C PHE A 113 -51.68 15.76 -12.15
N VAL A 114 -50.58 16.21 -11.54
CA VAL A 114 -49.77 17.33 -12.03
C VAL A 114 -48.35 16.90 -12.42
N CYS A 115 -47.89 15.68 -12.10
CA CYS A 115 -46.56 15.18 -12.48
C CYS A 115 -46.22 15.32 -13.98
N ASP A 116 -47.19 15.10 -14.88
CA ASP A 116 -46.99 15.07 -16.33
C ASP A 116 -47.24 16.43 -17.01
N LYS A 117 -47.35 17.51 -16.21
CA LYS A 117 -47.77 18.84 -16.65
C LYS A 117 -46.61 19.86 -16.66
N PRO A 118 -46.67 20.95 -17.44
CA PRO A 118 -45.58 21.93 -17.50
C PRO A 118 -45.27 22.62 -16.16
N THR A 119 -46.28 22.79 -15.28
CA THR A 119 -46.07 23.32 -13.91
C THR A 119 -45.31 22.37 -12.97
N ALA A 120 -45.14 21.09 -13.34
CA ALA A 120 -44.50 20.08 -12.50
C ALA A 120 -43.09 20.48 -12.06
N GLU A 121 -42.27 21.05 -12.97
CA GLU A 121 -40.88 21.42 -12.66
C GLU A 121 -40.81 22.49 -11.55
N GLU A 122 -41.71 23.47 -11.56
CA GLU A 122 -41.76 24.51 -10.53
C GLU A 122 -42.22 23.94 -9.17
N ILE A 123 -43.26 23.11 -9.19
CA ILE A 123 -43.79 22.41 -8.00
C ILE A 123 -42.72 21.49 -7.40
N PHE A 124 -41.99 20.75 -8.22
CA PHE A 124 -40.92 19.87 -7.75
C PHE A 124 -39.72 20.64 -7.21
N ARG A 125 -39.31 21.73 -7.87
CA ARG A 125 -38.26 22.63 -7.38
C ARG A 125 -38.63 23.23 -6.01
N LEU A 126 -39.89 23.62 -5.83
CA LEU A 126 -40.44 24.07 -4.54
C LEU A 126 -40.39 22.96 -3.48
N LEU A 127 -40.89 21.77 -3.80
CA LEU A 127 -40.93 20.64 -2.87
C LEU A 127 -39.54 20.18 -2.45
N ARG A 128 -38.53 20.22 -3.32
CA ARG A 128 -37.12 19.96 -2.95
C ARG A 128 -36.65 20.89 -1.81
N ILE A 129 -36.98 22.18 -1.89
CA ILE A 129 -36.60 23.20 -0.89
C ILE A 129 -37.39 23.01 0.40
N GLU A 130 -38.72 22.89 0.30
CA GLU A 130 -39.61 22.82 1.45
C GLU A 130 -39.47 21.50 2.22
N VAL A 131 -39.31 20.35 1.54
CA VAL A 131 -38.99 19.07 2.18
C VAL A 131 -37.66 19.15 2.94
N LEU A 132 -36.63 19.77 2.35
CA LEU A 132 -35.34 19.94 3.01
C LEU A 132 -35.49 20.81 4.28
N ARG A 133 -36.21 21.94 4.20
CA ARG A 133 -36.55 22.77 5.38
C ARG A 133 -37.27 21.94 6.44
N MET A 134 -38.34 21.24 6.07
CA MET A 134 -39.16 20.46 6.99
C MET A 134 -38.35 19.37 7.69
N VAL A 135 -37.38 18.73 7.01
CA VAL A 135 -36.52 17.71 7.62
C VAL A 135 -35.42 18.33 8.49
N CYS A 136 -34.87 19.48 8.11
CA CYS A 136 -33.97 20.26 8.97
C CYS A 136 -34.64 20.75 10.27
N GLU A 137 -35.96 20.99 10.25
CA GLU A 137 -36.78 21.28 11.45
C GLU A 137 -36.95 20.09 12.42
N ARG A 138 -36.33 18.93 12.15
CA ARG A 138 -36.39 17.68 12.94
C ARG A 138 -37.83 17.19 13.18
N PRO A 139 -38.54 16.81 12.12
CA PRO A 139 -39.95 16.45 12.21
C PRO A 139 -40.11 15.08 12.87
N GLY A 140 -41.26 14.87 13.54
CA GLY A 140 -41.56 13.58 14.16
C GLY A 140 -41.84 12.47 13.12
N LEU A 141 -41.64 11.21 13.53
CA LEU A 141 -41.78 10.01 12.69
C LEU A 141 -43.01 10.01 11.76
N LYS A 142 -44.18 10.44 12.26
CA LYS A 142 -45.42 10.49 11.46
C LYS A 142 -45.27 11.35 10.21
N LEU A 143 -44.60 12.49 10.30
CA LEU A 143 -44.38 13.44 9.22
C LEU A 143 -43.23 12.96 8.30
N CYS A 144 -42.14 12.42 8.87
CA CYS A 144 -41.07 11.74 8.11
C CYS A 144 -41.63 10.68 7.15
N VAL A 145 -42.56 9.85 7.60
CA VAL A 145 -43.20 8.81 6.76
C VAL A 145 -44.00 9.41 5.59
N ARG A 146 -44.62 10.59 5.75
CA ARG A 146 -45.32 11.28 4.63
C ARG A 146 -44.33 11.89 3.66
N ILE A 147 -43.28 12.53 4.19
CA ILE A 147 -42.16 13.07 3.39
C ILE A 147 -41.53 11.95 2.54
N SER A 148 -41.26 10.77 3.12
CA SER A 148 -40.76 9.61 2.35
C SER A 148 -41.72 9.18 1.25
N LYS A 149 -43.04 9.14 1.48
CA LYS A 149 -44.01 8.80 0.44
C LYS A 149 -43.99 9.80 -0.72
N ILE A 150 -43.92 11.09 -0.43
CA ILE A 150 -43.78 12.14 -1.46
C ILE A 150 -42.47 11.95 -2.24
N LEU A 151 -41.34 11.78 -1.55
CA LEU A 151 -40.03 11.56 -2.18
C LEU A 151 -39.99 10.29 -3.03
N MET A 152 -40.64 9.20 -2.60
CA MET A 152 -40.72 7.95 -3.36
C MET A 152 -41.58 8.08 -4.62
N SER A 153 -42.75 8.72 -4.52
CA SER A 153 -43.59 8.99 -5.70
C SER A 153 -42.92 9.94 -6.69
N TYR A 154 -42.14 10.90 -6.18
CA TYR A 154 -41.37 11.83 -7.00
C TYR A 154 -40.20 11.15 -7.75
N SER A 155 -39.44 10.28 -7.08
CA SER A 155 -38.30 9.55 -7.67
C SER A 155 -38.66 8.55 -8.77
N GLN A 156 -39.94 8.45 -9.16
CA GLN A 156 -40.40 7.64 -10.29
C GLN A 156 -40.49 8.43 -11.62
N TYR A 157 -40.47 9.77 -11.55
CA TYR A 157 -40.65 10.65 -12.72
C TYR A 157 -39.35 11.30 -13.21
N GLU A 158 -38.35 11.40 -12.34
CA GLU A 158 -36.99 11.82 -12.72
C GLU A 158 -36.06 10.63 -12.85
N TYR A 159 -35.16 10.65 -13.84
CA TYR A 159 -34.00 9.75 -13.91
C TYR A 159 -32.94 10.07 -12.82
N GLU A 160 -33.23 10.98 -11.88
CA GLU A 160 -32.36 11.33 -10.76
C GLU A 160 -32.52 10.37 -9.57
N ALA A 161 -31.41 10.19 -8.84
CA ALA A 161 -31.40 9.30 -7.68
C ALA A 161 -32.20 9.87 -6.49
N PRO A 162 -32.83 9.02 -5.67
CA PRO A 162 -33.58 9.48 -4.51
C PRO A 162 -32.69 10.23 -3.52
N SER A 163 -33.17 11.37 -3.03
CA SER A 163 -32.42 12.30 -2.18
C SER A 163 -31.87 11.65 -0.90
N ASN A 164 -30.65 12.03 -0.52
CA ASN A 164 -30.02 11.70 0.76
C ASN A 164 -30.88 12.09 1.98
N CYS A 165 -31.89 12.95 1.80
CA CYS A 165 -32.90 13.27 2.80
C CYS A 165 -33.60 12.02 3.38
N LEU A 166 -33.68 10.89 2.66
CA LEU A 166 -34.23 9.63 3.17
C LEU A 166 -33.47 9.09 4.40
N ALA A 167 -32.19 9.43 4.55
CA ALA A 167 -31.39 9.13 5.73
C ALA A 167 -32.02 9.64 7.04
N SER A 168 -32.80 10.74 6.97
CA SER A 168 -33.51 11.30 8.12
C SER A 168 -34.63 10.42 8.68
N VAL A 169 -35.08 9.40 7.94
CA VAL A 169 -36.13 8.46 8.39
C VAL A 169 -35.53 7.23 9.06
N VAL A 170 -34.40 6.76 8.54
CA VAL A 170 -33.68 5.55 9.00
C VAL A 170 -33.22 5.67 10.46
N GLN A 171 -32.86 6.87 10.91
CA GLN A 171 -32.53 7.15 12.32
C GLN A 171 -33.67 6.89 13.32
N TYR A 172 -34.92 6.80 12.86
CA TYR A 172 -36.10 6.50 13.70
C TYR A 172 -36.52 5.03 13.64
N ILE A 173 -35.86 4.19 12.84
CA ILE A 173 -36.16 2.76 12.76
C ILE A 173 -35.42 2.04 13.91
N PRO A 174 -36.13 1.25 14.75
CA PRO A 174 -35.50 0.45 15.80
C PRO A 174 -34.44 -0.51 15.23
N LEU A 175 -33.30 -0.64 15.92
CA LEU A 175 -32.16 -1.44 15.45
C LEU A 175 -32.49 -2.94 15.43
N GLU A 176 -33.47 -3.36 16.24
CA GLU A 176 -34.00 -4.73 16.33
C GLU A 176 -34.65 -5.18 15.01
N LEU A 177 -35.14 -4.24 14.18
CA LEU A 177 -35.70 -4.54 12.87
C LEU A 177 -34.63 -4.63 11.77
N MET A 178 -33.40 -4.19 12.04
CA MET A 178 -32.31 -4.12 11.05
C MET A 178 -31.95 -5.50 10.50
N GLU A 179 -31.77 -6.50 11.39
CA GLU A 179 -31.39 -7.86 10.97
C GLU A 179 -32.47 -8.49 10.08
N GLY A 180 -33.74 -8.31 10.42
CA GLY A 180 -34.87 -8.79 9.61
C GLY A 180 -34.92 -8.14 8.23
N VAL A 181 -34.78 -6.81 8.16
CA VAL A 181 -34.78 -6.07 6.88
C VAL A 181 -33.58 -6.45 6.01
N VAL A 182 -32.37 -6.51 6.59
CA VAL A 182 -31.15 -6.91 5.87
C VAL A 182 -31.23 -8.35 5.39
N LYS A 183 -31.68 -9.29 6.25
CA LYS A 183 -31.83 -10.70 5.87
C LYS A 183 -32.86 -10.87 4.75
N ASN A 184 -33.97 -10.15 4.80
CA ASN A 184 -34.95 -10.18 3.73
C ASN A 184 -34.36 -9.63 2.41
N LEU A 185 -33.71 -8.46 2.44
CA LEU A 185 -33.10 -7.87 1.24
C LEU A 185 -31.99 -8.75 0.63
N ALA A 186 -31.16 -9.39 1.46
CA ALA A 186 -30.05 -10.22 1.00
C ALA A 186 -30.47 -11.61 0.47
N ASN A 187 -31.65 -12.10 0.86
CA ASN A 187 -32.19 -13.40 0.43
C ASN A 187 -33.47 -13.28 -0.42
N ALA A 188 -33.76 -12.10 -0.98
CA ALA A 188 -34.96 -11.87 -1.77
C ALA A 188 -34.77 -12.34 -3.22
N ASP A 189 -35.38 -13.48 -3.58
CA ASP A 189 -35.34 -14.04 -4.94
C ASP A 189 -35.90 -13.09 -6.03
N ASN A 190 -36.69 -12.09 -5.64
CA ASN A 190 -37.28 -11.09 -6.52
C ASN A 190 -36.48 -9.78 -6.63
N VAL A 191 -35.29 -9.68 -6.04
CA VAL A 191 -34.41 -8.51 -6.12
C VAL A 191 -33.14 -8.86 -6.89
N SER A 192 -32.85 -8.10 -7.93
CA SER A 192 -31.66 -8.29 -8.77
C SER A 192 -30.39 -7.74 -8.11
N ASP A 193 -29.23 -8.30 -8.47
CA ASP A 193 -27.93 -7.85 -7.95
C ASP A 193 -27.64 -6.37 -8.27
N THR A 194 -28.17 -5.86 -9.38
CA THR A 194 -28.10 -4.42 -9.73
C THR A 194 -28.94 -3.56 -8.77
N GLN A 195 -30.15 -4.00 -8.39
CA GLN A 195 -30.97 -3.31 -7.39
C GLN A 195 -30.31 -3.33 -6.00
N ILE A 196 -29.72 -4.47 -5.59
CA ILE A 196 -28.95 -4.58 -4.35
C ILE A 196 -27.77 -3.60 -4.36
N MET A 197 -27.00 -3.57 -5.46
CA MET A 197 -25.84 -2.70 -5.64
C MET A 197 -26.22 -1.21 -5.59
N VAL A 198 -27.34 -0.81 -6.21
CA VAL A 198 -27.89 0.54 -6.09
C VAL A 198 -28.29 0.84 -4.64
N ALA A 199 -28.98 -0.09 -3.95
CA ALA A 199 -29.41 0.12 -2.57
C ALA A 199 -28.23 0.37 -1.62
N ILE A 200 -27.21 -0.52 -1.59
CA ILE A 200 -26.03 -0.32 -0.74
C ILE A 200 -25.23 0.94 -1.13
N SER A 201 -25.13 1.25 -2.43
CA SER A 201 -24.48 2.48 -2.92
C SER A 201 -25.14 3.75 -2.40
N ARG A 202 -26.48 3.78 -2.30
CA ARG A 202 -27.23 4.94 -1.76
C ARG A 202 -27.18 4.98 -0.24
N MET A 203 -27.24 3.84 0.44
CA MET A 203 -27.04 3.77 1.89
C MET A 203 -25.67 4.34 2.29
N ILE A 204 -24.62 4.06 1.52
CA ILE A 204 -23.28 4.64 1.73
C ILE A 204 -23.28 6.17 1.54
N GLU A 205 -24.03 6.69 0.58
CA GLU A 205 -24.14 8.14 0.34
C GLU A 205 -24.90 8.88 1.47
N TRP A 206 -25.82 8.19 2.17
CA TRP A 206 -26.53 8.72 3.35
C TRP A 206 -25.61 9.13 4.51
N VAL A 207 -24.37 8.65 4.57
CA VAL A 207 -23.35 9.15 5.54
C VAL A 207 -23.07 10.65 5.33
N SER A 208 -23.42 11.22 4.17
CA SER A 208 -23.36 12.66 3.93
C SER A 208 -24.43 13.47 4.68
N TRP A 209 -25.39 12.83 5.35
CA TRP A 209 -26.51 13.50 6.03
C TRP A 209 -26.14 13.90 7.49
N PRO A 210 -25.97 15.20 7.82
CA PRO A 210 -25.39 15.62 9.11
C PRO A 210 -26.24 15.31 10.36
N LEU A 211 -27.55 15.06 10.19
CA LEU A 211 -28.44 14.68 11.29
C LEU A 211 -28.63 13.16 11.40
N GLY A 212 -27.89 12.39 10.60
CA GLY A 212 -28.07 10.95 10.44
C GLY A 212 -27.47 10.12 11.58
N LYS A 213 -28.31 9.61 12.48
CA LYS A 213 -27.89 8.67 13.53
C LYS A 213 -27.97 7.21 13.08
N ASN A 214 -27.01 6.38 13.51
CA ASN A 214 -26.93 4.94 13.27
C ASN A 214 -26.83 4.49 11.79
N ILE A 215 -26.57 5.39 10.84
CA ILE A 215 -26.50 5.07 9.40
C ILE A 215 -25.36 4.07 9.12
N ASP A 216 -24.23 4.24 9.79
CA ASP A 216 -23.08 3.34 9.76
C ASP A 216 -23.48 1.89 10.11
N LYS A 217 -24.30 1.71 11.15
CA LYS A 217 -24.78 0.39 11.58
C LYS A 217 -25.63 -0.28 10.49
N TRP A 218 -26.53 0.47 9.85
CA TRP A 218 -27.34 -0.03 8.73
C TRP A 218 -26.47 -0.44 7.52
N ILE A 219 -25.45 0.35 7.17
CA ILE A 219 -24.52 0.02 6.08
C ILE A 219 -23.71 -1.24 6.42
N ILE A 220 -23.09 -1.28 7.60
CA ILE A 220 -22.23 -2.40 8.03
C ILE A 220 -23.06 -3.69 8.17
N ALA A 221 -24.31 -3.61 8.65
CA ALA A 221 -25.20 -4.75 8.68
C ALA A 221 -25.52 -5.27 7.28
N LEU A 222 -25.83 -4.40 6.32
CA LEU A 222 -26.08 -4.83 4.94
C LEU A 222 -24.82 -5.43 4.29
N LEU A 223 -23.63 -4.83 4.47
CA LEU A 223 -22.38 -5.41 3.98
C LEU A 223 -22.09 -6.80 4.59
N LYS A 224 -22.34 -6.98 5.89
CA LYS A 224 -22.26 -8.30 6.56
C LYS A 224 -23.28 -9.29 5.99
N GLY A 225 -24.52 -8.86 5.75
CA GLY A 225 -25.58 -9.67 5.15
C GLY A 225 -25.21 -10.17 3.75
N LEU A 226 -24.72 -9.27 2.89
CA LEU A 226 -24.24 -9.59 1.54
C LEU A 226 -23.03 -10.52 1.55
N ALA A 227 -22.12 -10.39 2.53
CA ALA A 227 -21.00 -11.30 2.70
C ALA A 227 -21.47 -12.70 3.12
N ALA A 228 -22.48 -12.80 4.00
CA ALA A 228 -23.06 -14.08 4.43
C ALA A 228 -23.73 -14.84 3.28
N VAL A 229 -24.34 -14.14 2.32
CA VAL A 229 -24.90 -14.73 1.08
C VAL A 229 -23.90 -14.78 -0.09
N LYS A 230 -22.59 -14.57 0.17
CA LYS A 230 -21.48 -14.65 -0.79
C LYS A 230 -21.58 -13.73 -2.02
N LYS A 231 -22.26 -12.57 -1.91
CA LYS A 231 -22.40 -11.58 -3.00
C LYS A 231 -21.14 -10.70 -3.15
N PHE A 232 -19.98 -11.35 -3.30
CA PHE A 232 -18.67 -10.70 -3.25
C PHE A 232 -18.43 -9.69 -4.38
N SER A 233 -18.94 -9.92 -5.60
CA SER A 233 -18.78 -8.97 -6.71
C SER A 233 -19.38 -7.60 -6.38
N ILE A 234 -20.60 -7.57 -5.83
CA ILE A 234 -21.26 -6.34 -5.36
C ILE A 234 -20.41 -5.66 -4.29
N LEU A 235 -19.94 -6.43 -3.30
CA LEU A 235 -19.11 -5.91 -2.22
C LEU A 235 -17.78 -5.31 -2.71
N ILE A 236 -17.18 -5.91 -3.74
CA ILE A 236 -15.93 -5.44 -4.34
C ILE A 236 -16.16 -4.12 -5.09
N GLU A 237 -17.13 -4.09 -6.01
CA GLU A 237 -17.42 -2.94 -6.86
C GLU A 237 -17.88 -1.72 -6.03
N VAL A 238 -18.73 -1.95 -5.03
CA VAL A 238 -19.18 -0.91 -4.09
C VAL A 238 -18.04 -0.41 -3.21
N SER A 239 -17.09 -1.29 -2.85
CA SER A 239 -15.90 -0.86 -2.11
C SER A 239 -15.03 0.06 -2.95
N ILE A 240 -14.61 -0.37 -4.14
CA ILE A 240 -13.75 0.38 -5.06
C ILE A 240 -14.42 1.73 -5.43
N SER A 241 -15.69 1.73 -5.83
CA SER A 241 -16.39 2.92 -6.32
C SER A 241 -16.77 3.96 -5.24
N LYS A 242 -16.79 3.59 -3.95
CA LYS A 242 -17.20 4.50 -2.86
C LYS A 242 -16.11 4.83 -1.85
N ILE A 243 -15.00 4.09 -1.78
CA ILE A 243 -14.01 4.24 -0.69
C ILE A 243 -13.42 5.66 -0.59
N GLN A 244 -13.06 6.28 -1.72
CA GLN A 244 -12.54 7.66 -1.76
C GLN A 244 -13.59 8.68 -1.29
N LYS A 245 -14.84 8.51 -1.71
CA LYS A 245 -15.97 9.37 -1.31
C LYS A 245 -16.28 9.24 0.18
N MET A 246 -16.07 8.05 0.77
CA MET A 246 -16.20 7.84 2.21
C MET A 246 -15.02 8.48 2.97
N PHE A 247 -13.79 8.26 2.50
CA PHE A 247 -12.58 8.83 3.07
C PHE A 247 -12.64 10.36 3.16
N SER A 248 -13.14 11.03 2.11
CA SER A 248 -13.27 12.49 2.11
C SER A 248 -14.23 13.06 3.16
N LYS A 249 -15.15 12.24 3.70
CA LYS A 249 -16.09 12.65 4.76
C LYS A 249 -15.40 12.83 6.11
N LEU A 250 -14.20 12.25 6.31
CA LEU A 250 -13.40 12.42 7.52
C LEU A 250 -12.97 13.88 7.76
N LEU A 251 -12.99 14.74 6.74
CA LEU A 251 -12.76 16.17 6.93
C LEU A 251 -13.87 16.86 7.76
N TYR A 252 -15.10 16.35 7.74
CA TYR A 252 -16.27 17.01 8.32
C TYR A 252 -16.56 16.48 9.75
N PRO A 253 -16.41 17.28 10.83
CA PRO A 253 -16.50 16.79 12.21
C PRO A 253 -17.77 16.00 12.53
N VAL A 254 -18.92 16.44 12.01
CA VAL A 254 -20.23 15.83 12.24
C VAL A 254 -20.36 14.43 11.59
N LEU A 255 -19.59 14.16 10.52
CA LEU A 255 -19.70 12.93 9.74
C LEU A 255 -18.62 11.89 10.10
N ARG A 256 -17.55 12.30 10.80
CA ARG A 256 -16.35 11.49 11.07
C ARG A 256 -16.64 10.12 11.66
N ASP A 257 -17.43 10.05 12.72
CA ASP A 257 -17.67 8.81 13.46
C ASP A 257 -18.31 7.74 12.56
N ALA A 258 -19.41 8.09 11.90
CA ALA A 258 -20.09 7.22 10.94
C ALA A 258 -19.21 6.88 9.72
N ALA A 259 -18.49 7.86 9.17
CA ALA A 259 -17.63 7.65 8.01
C ALA A 259 -16.43 6.73 8.32
N LEU A 260 -15.79 6.92 9.47
CA LEU A 260 -14.67 6.12 9.95
C LEU A 260 -15.11 4.69 10.30
N SER A 261 -16.28 4.54 10.94
CA SER A 261 -16.92 3.24 11.22
C SER A 261 -17.09 2.41 9.94
N VAL A 262 -17.68 3.01 8.89
CA VAL A 262 -17.87 2.35 7.59
C VAL A 262 -16.54 2.11 6.85
N LEU A 263 -15.66 3.12 6.78
CA LEU A 263 -14.34 3.02 6.12
C LEU A 263 -13.50 1.89 6.73
N ARG A 264 -13.44 1.81 8.06
CA ARG A 264 -12.73 0.78 8.82
C ARG A 264 -13.27 -0.61 8.51
N TYR A 265 -14.59 -0.77 8.44
CA TYR A 265 -15.19 -2.05 8.06
C TYR A 265 -14.85 -2.42 6.61
N MET A 266 -15.04 -1.50 5.65
CA MET A 266 -14.73 -1.75 4.23
C MET A 266 -13.27 -2.19 4.00
N LEU A 267 -12.30 -1.46 4.57
CA LEU A 267 -10.87 -1.79 4.40
C LEU A 267 -10.45 -3.05 5.15
N LEU A 268 -10.92 -3.28 6.38
CA LEU A 268 -10.59 -4.50 7.12
C LEU A 268 -11.29 -5.75 6.55
N SER A 269 -12.34 -5.61 5.76
CA SER A 269 -12.97 -6.73 5.04
C SER A 269 -12.38 -6.95 3.64
N PHE A 270 -12.01 -5.89 2.92
CA PHE A 270 -11.39 -5.95 1.59
C PHE A 270 -9.90 -6.32 1.69
N GLN A 271 -9.60 -7.59 1.97
CA GLN A 271 -8.22 -8.07 2.19
C GLN A 271 -7.60 -8.86 1.02
N HIS A 272 -8.31 -9.01 -0.10
CA HIS A 272 -7.86 -9.84 -1.24
C HIS A 272 -7.08 -9.07 -2.30
N SER A 273 -7.31 -7.75 -2.43
CA SER A 273 -6.60 -6.83 -3.32
C SER A 273 -6.23 -5.56 -2.54
N PRO A 274 -5.09 -4.91 -2.81
CA PRO A 274 -4.72 -3.64 -2.17
C PRO A 274 -5.49 -2.43 -2.74
N GLU A 275 -6.21 -2.60 -3.86
CA GLU A 275 -6.76 -1.54 -4.70
C GLU A 275 -7.61 -0.52 -3.94
N ALA A 276 -8.56 -0.97 -3.12
CA ALA A 276 -9.41 -0.08 -2.31
C ALA A 276 -8.59 0.76 -1.30
N PHE A 277 -7.46 0.25 -0.80
CA PHE A 277 -6.54 1.01 0.06
C PHE A 277 -5.66 1.95 -0.79
N HIS A 278 -5.15 1.49 -1.92
CA HIS A 278 -4.32 2.30 -2.83
C HIS A 278 -5.07 3.52 -3.38
N LEU A 279 -6.38 3.42 -3.61
CA LEU A 279 -7.22 4.54 -4.02
C LEU A 279 -7.28 5.69 -2.99
N ILE A 280 -7.06 5.44 -1.69
CA ILE A 280 -7.07 6.50 -0.67
C ILE A 280 -5.68 7.05 -0.35
N ILE A 281 -4.60 6.34 -0.69
CA ILE A 281 -3.22 6.70 -0.33
C ILE A 281 -2.82 8.15 -0.71
N PRO A 282 -3.07 8.64 -1.94
CA PRO A 282 -2.71 10.01 -2.32
C PRO A 282 -3.35 11.09 -1.44
N HIS A 283 -4.48 10.78 -0.80
CA HIS A 283 -5.24 11.72 0.03
C HIS A 283 -4.88 11.65 1.53
N ILE A 284 -4.21 10.58 1.98
CA ILE A 284 -3.89 10.36 3.39
C ILE A 284 -2.99 11.48 3.98
N PRO A 285 -1.87 11.89 3.36
CA PRO A 285 -1.01 12.93 3.94
C PRO A 285 -1.73 14.28 4.10
N GLN A 286 -2.59 14.63 3.13
CA GLN A 286 -3.39 15.86 3.18
C GLN A 286 -4.42 15.80 4.32
N LEU A 287 -5.16 14.69 4.46
CA LEU A 287 -6.12 14.51 5.55
C LEU A 287 -5.45 14.58 6.92
N ILE A 288 -4.32 13.88 7.11
CA ILE A 288 -3.59 13.90 8.38
C ILE A 288 -3.11 15.31 8.70
N PHE A 289 -2.59 16.06 7.71
CA PHE A 289 -2.18 17.44 7.90
C PHE A 289 -3.34 18.35 8.35
N HIS A 290 -4.50 18.24 7.71
CA HIS A 290 -5.69 19.01 8.11
C HIS A 290 -6.17 18.65 9.52
N LEU A 291 -6.32 17.36 9.83
CA LEU A 291 -6.77 16.92 11.16
C LEU A 291 -5.76 17.23 12.26
N SER A 292 -4.45 17.18 12.00
CA SER A 292 -3.41 17.50 13.00
C SER A 292 -3.37 18.99 13.36
N ASN A 293 -3.85 19.86 12.46
CA ASN A 293 -3.99 21.29 12.71
C ASN A 293 -5.34 21.64 13.38
N GLU A 294 -6.29 20.69 13.44
CA GLU A 294 -7.58 20.89 14.08
C GLU A 294 -7.51 20.51 15.57
N ASN A 295 -7.46 21.53 16.44
CA ASN A 295 -7.45 21.36 17.89
C ASN A 295 -8.81 20.89 18.44
N SER A 296 -9.19 19.65 18.13
CA SER A 296 -10.50 19.05 18.39
C SER A 296 -10.37 17.60 18.85
N ASN A 297 -11.07 17.22 19.91
CA ASN A 297 -11.13 15.84 20.40
C ASN A 297 -11.61 14.85 19.31
N SER A 298 -12.48 15.31 18.41
CA SER A 298 -12.96 14.53 17.26
C SER A 298 -11.84 14.28 16.24
N ALA A 299 -10.98 15.27 15.98
CA ALA A 299 -9.85 15.12 15.07
C ALA A 299 -8.76 14.20 15.67
N ALA A 300 -8.44 14.37 16.96
CA ALA A 300 -7.49 13.52 17.67
C ALA A 300 -7.91 12.04 17.68
N SER A 301 -9.16 11.74 18.04
CA SER A 301 -9.70 10.37 18.00
C SER A 301 -9.75 9.81 16.57
N CYS A 302 -10.09 10.64 15.57
CA CYS A 302 -10.06 10.21 14.17
C CYS A 302 -8.64 9.87 13.70
N LEU A 303 -7.61 10.64 14.10
CA LEU A 303 -6.21 10.38 13.76
C LEU A 303 -5.69 9.07 14.36
N GLU A 304 -6.00 8.78 15.63
CA GLU A 304 -5.58 7.55 16.31
C GLU A 304 -6.14 6.29 15.60
N HIS A 305 -7.45 6.27 15.36
CA HIS A 305 -8.11 5.16 14.67
C HIS A 305 -7.69 5.04 13.19
N LEU A 306 -7.41 6.16 12.53
CA LEU A 306 -6.92 6.17 11.16
C LEU A 306 -5.48 5.65 11.08
N ALA A 307 -4.60 6.01 12.03
CA ALA A 307 -3.25 5.47 12.13
C ALA A 307 -3.28 3.95 12.37
N GLU A 308 -4.12 3.45 13.30
CA GLU A 308 -4.30 2.01 13.53
C GLU A 308 -4.71 1.28 12.22
N LEU A 309 -5.66 1.85 11.47
CA LEU A 309 -6.15 1.31 10.22
C LEU A 309 -5.09 1.33 9.10
N ILE A 310 -4.35 2.43 8.95
CA ILE A 310 -3.26 2.57 7.98
C ILE A 310 -2.17 1.53 8.25
N HIS A 311 -1.73 1.38 9.51
CA HIS A 311 -0.73 0.37 9.87
C HIS A 311 -1.24 -1.06 9.61
N CYS A 312 -2.53 -1.35 9.87
CA CYS A 312 -3.11 -2.64 9.51
C CYS A 312 -3.08 -2.90 7.99
N MET A 313 -3.42 -1.90 7.17
CA MET A 313 -3.42 -2.03 5.71
C MET A 313 -2.01 -2.16 5.13
N ILE A 314 -1.06 -1.34 5.59
CA ILE A 314 0.35 -1.41 5.18
C ILE A 314 0.98 -2.74 5.60
N PHE A 315 0.66 -3.26 6.79
CA PHE A 315 1.09 -4.58 7.22
C PHE A 315 0.51 -5.71 6.34
N ARG A 316 -0.80 -5.63 6.04
CA ARG A 316 -1.51 -6.63 5.21
C ARG A 316 -1.03 -6.63 3.76
N PHE A 317 -0.74 -5.47 3.20
CA PHE A 317 -0.35 -5.23 1.82
C PHE A 317 1.09 -4.70 1.71
N SER A 318 2.05 -5.34 2.39
CA SER A 318 3.46 -4.95 2.28
C SER A 318 4.04 -5.18 0.87
N GLY A 319 5.12 -4.46 0.53
CA GLY A 319 5.78 -4.56 -0.77
C GLY A 319 5.55 -3.38 -1.73
N TYR A 320 5.07 -2.24 -1.22
CA TYR A 320 5.00 -0.96 -1.96
C TYR A 320 5.68 0.16 -1.13
N PRO A 321 6.96 0.01 -0.76
CA PRO A 321 7.66 0.97 0.11
C PRO A 321 7.56 2.40 -0.42
N ASP A 322 7.89 2.64 -1.70
CA ASP A 322 7.85 3.96 -2.33
C ASP A 322 6.45 4.61 -2.30
N LEU A 323 5.39 3.82 -2.49
CA LEU A 323 4.00 4.28 -2.43
C LEU A 323 3.57 4.62 -1.00
N TYR A 324 4.15 3.95 -0.01
CA TYR A 324 3.80 4.06 1.40
C TYR A 324 4.69 5.04 2.17
N GLU A 325 5.89 5.37 1.69
CA GLU A 325 6.85 6.29 2.29
C GLU A 325 6.22 7.67 2.62
N PRO A 326 5.48 8.35 1.73
CA PRO A 326 4.79 9.61 2.06
C PRO A 326 3.71 9.48 3.13
N VAL A 327 3.06 8.31 3.22
CA VAL A 327 2.05 8.02 4.24
C VAL A 327 2.70 7.73 5.59
N MET A 328 3.78 6.96 5.60
CA MET A 328 4.57 6.62 6.79
C MET A 328 5.26 7.85 7.38
N GLU A 329 5.71 8.79 6.55
CA GLU A 329 6.14 10.13 6.97
C GLU A 329 5.01 10.87 7.72
N ALA A 330 3.80 10.92 7.13
CA ALA A 330 2.66 11.62 7.72
C ALA A 330 2.19 11.00 9.05
N VAL A 331 2.18 9.67 9.18
CA VAL A 331 1.79 8.99 10.44
C VAL A 331 2.92 8.85 11.47
N ARG A 332 4.18 9.24 11.19
CA ARG A 332 5.35 8.96 12.07
C ARG A 332 5.15 9.39 13.53
N LYS A 333 4.37 10.44 13.79
CA LYS A 333 4.12 10.98 15.14
C LYS A 333 2.89 10.37 15.84
N LEU A 334 2.14 9.50 15.17
CA LEU A 334 0.92 8.88 15.68
C LEU A 334 1.21 7.51 16.34
N PRO A 335 0.30 6.98 17.17
CA PRO A 335 0.49 5.69 17.81
C PRO A 335 0.59 4.54 16.80
N VAL A 336 1.63 3.72 16.92
CA VAL A 336 1.82 2.51 16.11
C VAL A 336 1.24 1.30 16.86
N PRO A 337 0.24 0.58 16.32
CA PRO A 337 -0.28 -0.62 16.96
C PRO A 337 0.74 -1.77 16.94
N ASN A 338 0.76 -2.61 17.98
CA ASN A 338 1.61 -3.80 18.01
C ASN A 338 1.12 -4.89 17.03
N GLU A 339 1.99 -5.86 16.72
CA GLU A 339 1.71 -6.86 15.69
C GLU A 339 0.55 -7.78 16.08
N GLU A 340 0.40 -8.09 17.37
CA GLU A 340 -0.71 -8.87 17.91
C GLU A 340 -2.05 -8.16 17.65
N ARG A 341 -2.12 -6.84 17.92
CA ARG A 341 -3.30 -6.01 17.64
C ARG A 341 -3.62 -5.99 16.16
N ILE A 342 -2.62 -5.81 15.29
CA ILE A 342 -2.79 -5.84 13.84
C ILE A 342 -3.36 -7.20 13.38
N LYS A 343 -2.77 -8.31 13.85
CA LYS A 343 -3.23 -9.68 13.53
C LYS A 343 -4.66 -9.92 13.99
N VAL A 344 -5.03 -9.48 15.18
CA VAL A 344 -6.42 -9.58 15.70
C VAL A 344 -7.39 -8.78 14.82
N LEU A 345 -7.05 -7.54 14.45
CA LEU A 345 -7.92 -6.68 13.64
C LEU A 345 -8.14 -7.20 12.21
N LEU A 346 -7.08 -7.72 11.58
CA LEU A 346 -7.16 -8.38 10.28
C LEU A 346 -7.93 -9.71 10.38
N GLY A 347 -7.83 -10.44 11.49
CA GLY A 347 -8.59 -11.68 11.72
C GLY A 347 -10.09 -11.47 11.94
N GLN A 348 -10.49 -10.37 12.61
CA GLN A 348 -11.88 -10.15 13.04
C GLN A 348 -12.87 -9.81 11.92
N ASN A 349 -12.42 -9.19 10.82
CA ASN A 349 -13.32 -8.56 9.84
C ASN A 349 -13.13 -9.04 8.40
N ALA A 350 -12.17 -9.92 8.12
CA ALA A 350 -12.01 -10.49 6.78
C ALA A 350 -13.32 -11.17 6.32
N TRP A 351 -13.74 -10.92 5.08
CA TRP A 351 -14.68 -11.82 4.40
C TRP A 351 -13.91 -13.13 4.16
N THR A 352 -14.13 -14.12 5.03
CA THR A 352 -13.14 -15.17 5.28
C THR A 352 -13.07 -16.24 4.18
N ALA A 353 -11.84 -16.68 3.93
CA ALA A 353 -11.51 -18.03 3.47
C ALA A 353 -11.93 -18.50 2.05
N GLN A 354 -11.74 -17.67 1.02
CA GLN A 354 -11.55 -18.18 -0.36
C GLN A 354 -10.24 -17.64 -0.98
N LYS A 355 -9.11 -18.14 -0.47
CA LYS A 355 -7.75 -17.72 -0.90
C LYS A 355 -7.42 -18.09 -2.36
N ASN A 356 -8.18 -18.99 -2.98
CA ASN A 356 -7.88 -19.55 -4.31
C ASN A 356 -8.94 -19.24 -5.40
N GLU A 357 -10.20 -18.97 -5.08
CA GLU A 357 -11.25 -18.78 -6.12
C GLU A 357 -11.26 -17.37 -6.72
N LEU A 358 -11.11 -16.32 -5.89
CA LEU A 358 -11.05 -14.94 -6.39
C LEU A 358 -9.76 -14.67 -7.20
N ALA A 359 -8.69 -15.44 -6.96
CA ALA A 359 -7.41 -15.29 -7.65
C ALA A 359 -7.49 -15.51 -9.17
N ALA A 360 -8.52 -16.21 -9.68
CA ALA A 360 -8.71 -16.45 -11.10
C ALA A 360 -9.20 -15.21 -11.90
N TYR A 361 -9.75 -14.20 -11.22
CA TYR A 361 -10.31 -13.00 -11.86
C TYR A 361 -9.28 -11.88 -12.05
N TYR A 362 -8.27 -11.77 -11.17
CA TYR A 362 -7.32 -10.66 -11.14
C TYR A 362 -6.11 -10.68 -12.11
N PRO A 363 -5.68 -11.79 -12.75
CA PRO A 363 -4.55 -11.74 -13.69
C PRO A 363 -4.81 -10.93 -14.97
N ARG A 364 -6.09 -10.62 -15.25
CA ARG A 364 -6.56 -10.04 -16.52
C ARG A 364 -6.50 -8.51 -16.60
N LEU A 365 -6.02 -7.84 -15.55
CA LEU A 365 -6.05 -6.37 -15.42
C LEU A 365 -4.67 -5.72 -15.21
N ALA A 366 -3.59 -6.50 -15.16
CA ALA A 366 -2.24 -5.95 -14.99
C ALA A 366 -1.71 -5.38 -16.33
N SER A 367 -1.76 -4.06 -16.48
CA SER A 367 -1.06 -3.35 -17.57
C SER A 367 0.45 -3.54 -17.48
N LYS A 368 1.16 -3.38 -18.60
CA LYS A 368 2.63 -3.31 -18.61
C LYS A 368 3.06 -2.10 -17.77
N SER A 369 4.15 -2.25 -17.01
CA SER A 369 4.70 -1.16 -16.20
C SER A 369 5.17 0.00 -17.08
N ASP A 370 4.81 1.23 -16.71
CA ASP A 370 5.27 2.46 -17.35
C ASP A 370 6.80 2.65 -17.28
N THR A 371 7.48 1.87 -16.43
CA THR A 371 8.96 1.78 -16.39
C THR A 371 9.59 1.18 -17.65
N GLY A 372 8.80 0.53 -18.50
CA GLY A 372 9.26 -0.28 -19.62
C GLY A 372 9.94 -1.61 -19.22
N LYS A 373 10.17 -1.85 -17.92
CA LYS A 373 10.76 -3.08 -17.37
C LYS A 373 9.69 -4.14 -17.11
N ILE A 374 10.12 -5.40 -17.10
CA ILE A 374 9.23 -6.58 -17.07
C ILE A 374 9.39 -7.34 -15.75
N GLY A 375 8.27 -7.72 -15.13
CA GLY A 375 8.25 -8.52 -13.90
C GLY A 375 8.47 -10.01 -14.14
N LEU A 376 8.70 -10.74 -13.04
CA LEU A 376 8.78 -12.21 -13.02
C LEU A 376 7.60 -12.79 -12.23
N LEU A 377 6.89 -13.75 -12.81
CA LEU A 377 5.80 -14.46 -12.12
C LEU A 377 6.36 -15.24 -10.93
N ASN A 378 5.70 -15.13 -9.77
CA ASN A 378 6.02 -15.94 -8.60
C ASN A 378 5.31 -17.29 -8.70
N LEU A 379 6.08 -18.36 -8.92
CA LEU A 379 5.60 -19.73 -9.12
C LEU A 379 5.36 -20.48 -7.78
N GLY A 380 5.14 -19.74 -6.69
CA GLY A 380 5.00 -20.26 -5.33
C GLY A 380 6.31 -20.18 -4.55
N ASN A 381 6.45 -19.18 -3.68
CA ASN A 381 7.64 -18.94 -2.84
C ASN A 381 8.96 -18.75 -3.62
N THR A 382 8.91 -18.29 -4.87
CA THR A 382 10.08 -18.13 -5.76
C THR A 382 10.70 -16.72 -5.77
N CYS A 383 10.25 -15.82 -4.91
CA CYS A 383 10.72 -14.43 -4.87
C CYS A 383 12.23 -14.28 -4.57
N TYR A 384 12.84 -15.27 -3.87
CA TYR A 384 14.29 -15.34 -3.66
C TYR A 384 15.05 -15.43 -5.00
N MET A 385 14.56 -16.25 -5.94
CA MET A 385 15.12 -16.38 -7.29
C MET A 385 14.81 -15.13 -8.11
N ASN A 386 13.55 -14.66 -8.11
CA ASN A 386 13.13 -13.51 -8.91
C ASN A 386 13.96 -12.25 -8.61
N SER A 387 14.24 -12.00 -7.33
CA SER A 387 15.04 -10.84 -6.89
C SER A 387 16.50 -10.93 -7.38
N ILE A 388 17.08 -12.13 -7.37
CA ILE A 388 18.45 -12.39 -7.83
C ILE A 388 18.54 -12.26 -9.35
N LEU A 389 17.56 -12.79 -10.10
CA LEU A 389 17.50 -12.69 -11.55
C LEU A 389 17.39 -11.24 -12.02
N GLN A 390 16.56 -10.42 -11.35
CA GLN A 390 16.45 -8.99 -11.66
C GLN A 390 17.74 -8.23 -11.29
N ALA A 391 18.40 -8.57 -10.17
CA ALA A 391 19.69 -7.99 -9.82
C ALA A 391 20.80 -8.31 -10.85
N LEU A 392 20.86 -9.56 -11.33
CA LEU A 392 21.81 -9.98 -12.38
C LEU A 392 21.48 -9.37 -13.75
N PHE A 393 20.19 -9.24 -14.10
CA PHE A 393 19.76 -8.59 -15.34
C PHE A 393 20.06 -7.07 -15.34
N MET A 394 20.04 -6.44 -14.18
CA MET A 394 20.41 -5.02 -14.02
C MET A 394 21.93 -4.81 -13.84
N ALA A 395 22.72 -5.88 -13.71
CA ALA A 395 24.18 -5.83 -13.83
C ALA A 395 24.58 -5.77 -15.31
N SER A 396 24.55 -4.57 -15.89
CA SER A 396 24.56 -4.34 -17.34
C SER A 396 25.72 -4.96 -18.12
N ASP A 397 26.96 -5.00 -17.60
CA ASP A 397 28.05 -5.68 -18.33
C ASP A 397 27.81 -7.19 -18.42
N PHE A 398 27.28 -7.79 -17.34
CA PHE A 398 26.90 -9.20 -17.31
C PHE A 398 25.67 -9.48 -18.20
N ARG A 399 24.64 -8.63 -18.17
CA ARG A 399 23.49 -8.71 -19.11
C ARG A 399 23.97 -8.71 -20.56
N HIS A 400 24.79 -7.73 -20.95
CA HIS A 400 25.30 -7.63 -22.32
C HIS A 400 26.16 -8.83 -22.70
N ALA A 401 27.05 -9.27 -21.80
CA ALA A 401 27.88 -10.46 -22.04
C ALA A 401 27.00 -11.69 -22.31
N VAL A 402 26.01 -11.96 -21.44
CA VAL A 402 25.06 -13.08 -21.58
C VAL A 402 24.24 -12.98 -22.87
N LEU A 403 23.70 -11.80 -23.21
CA LEU A 403 22.94 -11.61 -24.46
C LEU A 403 23.81 -11.78 -25.72
N SER A 404 25.10 -11.41 -25.65
CA SER A 404 26.07 -11.55 -26.75
C SER A 404 26.66 -12.95 -26.95
N LEU A 405 26.31 -13.92 -26.09
CA LEU A 405 26.81 -15.28 -26.20
C LEU A 405 26.36 -15.94 -27.51
N LYS A 406 27.31 -16.54 -28.21
CA LYS A 406 27.02 -17.40 -29.36
C LYS A 406 26.47 -18.73 -28.88
N GLU A 407 25.52 -19.27 -29.64
CA GLU A 407 24.92 -20.58 -29.38
C GLU A 407 26.01 -21.65 -29.26
N THR A 408 26.11 -22.25 -28.07
CA THR A 408 27.10 -23.29 -27.77
C THR A 408 26.46 -24.39 -26.93
N HIS A 409 26.50 -25.63 -27.43
CA HIS A 409 25.95 -26.80 -26.72
C HIS A 409 26.68 -27.12 -25.40
N SER A 410 27.82 -26.48 -25.14
CA SER A 410 28.62 -26.64 -23.92
C SER A 410 28.14 -25.80 -22.73
N GLN A 411 27.13 -24.93 -22.88
CA GLN A 411 26.66 -24.03 -21.82
C GLN A 411 25.11 -24.00 -21.69
N PRO A 412 24.44 -25.15 -21.49
CA PRO A 412 22.97 -25.24 -21.50
C PRO A 412 22.24 -24.36 -20.47
N LEU A 413 22.77 -24.16 -19.26
CA LEU A 413 22.15 -23.30 -18.26
C LEU A 413 22.32 -21.83 -18.62
N MET A 414 23.49 -21.45 -19.15
CA MET A 414 23.75 -20.09 -19.63
C MET A 414 22.84 -19.73 -20.83
N MET A 415 22.61 -20.66 -21.77
CA MET A 415 21.66 -20.46 -22.87
C MET A 415 20.23 -20.25 -22.36
N LYS A 416 19.83 -20.95 -21.29
CA LYS A 416 18.52 -20.71 -20.64
C LYS A 416 18.45 -19.33 -19.95
N LEU A 417 19.56 -18.86 -19.36
CA LEU A 417 19.65 -17.50 -18.79
C LEU A 417 19.57 -16.44 -19.89
N GLN A 418 20.28 -16.63 -21.01
CA GLN A 418 20.22 -15.77 -22.20
C GLN A 418 18.80 -15.68 -22.75
N CYS A 419 18.10 -16.82 -22.87
CA CYS A 419 16.69 -16.85 -23.27
C CYS A 419 15.82 -16.00 -22.33
N LEU A 420 15.93 -16.21 -21.00
CA LEU A 420 15.17 -15.43 -20.02
C LEU A 420 15.48 -13.92 -20.09
N PHE A 421 16.76 -13.53 -20.18
CA PHE A 421 17.16 -12.13 -20.33
C PHE A 421 16.65 -11.52 -21.63
N SER A 422 16.61 -12.28 -22.73
CA SER A 422 16.05 -11.82 -24.01
C SER A 422 14.54 -11.54 -23.89
N PHE A 423 13.80 -12.35 -23.13
CA PHE A 423 12.40 -12.06 -22.82
C PHE A 423 12.22 -10.85 -21.89
N LEU A 424 13.11 -10.65 -20.89
CA LEU A 424 13.09 -9.45 -20.02
C LEU A 424 13.39 -8.14 -20.78
N GLU A 425 14.22 -8.20 -21.83
CA GLU A 425 14.57 -7.04 -22.65
C GLU A 425 13.50 -6.71 -23.72
N HIS A 426 12.78 -7.71 -24.25
CA HIS A 426 11.98 -7.55 -25.48
C HIS A 426 10.51 -8.00 -25.42
N SER A 427 10.02 -8.64 -24.35
CA SER A 427 8.60 -9.02 -24.28
C SER A 427 7.69 -7.79 -24.08
N GLN A 428 6.46 -7.89 -24.58
CA GLN A 428 5.40 -6.89 -24.38
C GLN A 428 4.45 -7.22 -23.23
N ARG A 429 4.68 -8.36 -22.56
CA ARG A 429 3.92 -8.75 -21.37
C ARG A 429 4.30 -7.89 -20.15
N PRO A 430 3.38 -7.72 -19.18
CA PRO A 430 3.70 -7.09 -17.89
C PRO A 430 4.70 -7.93 -17.07
N ALA A 431 4.57 -9.26 -17.15
CA ALA A 431 5.47 -10.21 -16.51
C ALA A 431 5.58 -11.53 -17.30
N ILE A 432 6.72 -12.20 -17.16
CA ILE A 432 7.04 -13.49 -17.79
C ILE A 432 7.24 -14.60 -16.75
N SER A 433 7.14 -15.87 -17.17
CA SER A 433 7.36 -17.02 -16.29
C SER A 433 8.83 -17.47 -16.35
N PRO A 434 9.57 -17.49 -15.22
CA PRO A 434 10.93 -18.03 -15.18
C PRO A 434 10.99 -19.56 -15.08
N GLU A 435 9.87 -20.28 -15.23
CA GLU A 435 9.73 -21.72 -15.00
C GLU A 435 10.78 -22.59 -15.71
N ASN A 436 11.02 -22.33 -17.01
CA ASN A 436 12.03 -23.05 -17.81
C ASN A 436 13.46 -22.91 -17.28
N PHE A 437 13.75 -21.80 -16.58
CA PHE A 437 15.03 -21.51 -15.94
C PHE A 437 15.07 -22.06 -14.51
N LEU A 438 14.00 -21.91 -13.73
CA LEU A 438 13.84 -22.49 -12.40
C LEU A 438 14.10 -24.00 -12.42
N ALA A 439 13.49 -24.72 -13.36
CA ALA A 439 13.63 -26.17 -13.54
C ALA A 439 15.05 -26.65 -13.88
N SER A 440 16.03 -25.76 -14.07
CA SER A 440 17.44 -26.13 -14.32
C SER A 440 18.46 -25.36 -13.48
N SER A 441 18.03 -24.34 -12.74
CA SER A 441 18.87 -23.54 -11.84
C SER A 441 18.64 -23.82 -10.35
N LEU A 442 17.64 -24.63 -9.99
CA LEU A 442 17.35 -24.95 -8.59
C LEU A 442 18.47 -25.83 -7.97
N PRO A 443 18.96 -25.51 -6.76
CA PRO A 443 19.85 -26.38 -6.00
C PRO A 443 19.20 -27.75 -5.72
N PRO A 444 19.92 -28.88 -5.81
CA PRO A 444 19.35 -30.22 -5.60
C PRO A 444 18.75 -30.45 -4.20
N TRP A 445 19.15 -29.66 -3.20
CA TRP A 445 18.65 -29.71 -1.83
C TRP A 445 17.51 -28.71 -1.55
N PHE A 446 17.12 -27.88 -2.52
CA PHE A 446 15.97 -26.98 -2.38
C PHE A 446 14.68 -27.68 -2.78
N THR A 447 13.76 -27.81 -1.82
CA THR A 447 12.40 -28.30 -2.08
C THR A 447 11.60 -27.24 -2.85
N PRO A 448 11.01 -27.57 -4.03
CA PRO A 448 10.12 -26.67 -4.76
C PRO A 448 8.93 -26.20 -3.91
N GLY A 449 8.53 -24.93 -4.08
CA GLY A 449 7.42 -24.34 -3.32
C GLY A 449 7.73 -23.96 -1.88
N VAL A 450 8.94 -24.22 -1.37
CA VAL A 450 9.41 -23.79 -0.03
C VAL A 450 10.20 -22.47 -0.16
N GLN A 451 10.16 -21.64 0.89
CA GLN A 451 10.97 -20.41 0.95
C GLN A 451 12.44 -20.74 1.20
N GLN A 452 13.35 -20.02 0.54
CA GLN A 452 14.79 -20.31 0.54
C GLN A 452 15.63 -19.03 0.68
N ASP A 453 16.92 -19.17 0.95
CA ASP A 453 17.87 -18.06 1.02
C ASP A 453 18.30 -17.60 -0.39
N CYS A 454 18.22 -16.29 -0.66
CA CYS A 454 18.55 -15.76 -1.98
C CYS A 454 20.07 -15.68 -2.24
N SER A 455 20.90 -15.53 -1.19
CA SER A 455 22.37 -15.55 -1.32
C SER A 455 22.87 -16.97 -1.58
N GLU A 456 22.28 -17.98 -0.93
CA GLU A 456 22.57 -19.39 -1.21
C GLU A 456 22.22 -19.77 -2.66
N TYR A 457 21.03 -19.38 -3.13
CA TYR A 457 20.63 -19.56 -4.54
C TYR A 457 21.62 -18.89 -5.51
N LEU A 458 22.03 -17.65 -5.22
CA LEU A 458 23.00 -16.91 -6.04
C LEU A 458 24.36 -17.59 -6.10
N LYS A 459 24.92 -18.03 -4.96
CA LYS A 459 26.21 -18.75 -4.92
C LYS A 459 26.14 -20.02 -5.77
N TYR A 460 25.11 -20.85 -5.56
CA TYR A 460 24.89 -22.05 -6.37
C TYR A 460 24.77 -21.73 -7.87
N LEU A 461 24.02 -20.68 -8.24
CA LEU A 461 23.84 -20.27 -9.63
C LEU A 461 25.15 -19.80 -10.28
N LEU A 462 25.93 -18.95 -9.61
CA LEU A 462 27.22 -18.47 -10.13
C LEU A 462 28.22 -19.63 -10.28
N ASP A 463 28.32 -20.51 -9.27
CA ASP A 463 29.19 -21.70 -9.31
C ASP A 463 28.79 -22.66 -10.45
N ARG A 464 27.47 -22.90 -10.60
CA ARG A 464 26.91 -23.71 -11.69
C ARG A 464 27.27 -23.16 -13.07
N LEU A 465 27.15 -21.86 -13.28
CA LEU A 465 27.48 -21.22 -14.56
C LEU A 465 29.00 -21.22 -14.80
N HIS A 466 29.81 -20.98 -13.77
CA HIS A 466 31.27 -21.03 -13.84
C HIS A 466 31.78 -22.42 -14.21
N GLU A 467 31.40 -23.48 -13.49
CA GLU A 467 31.89 -24.84 -13.74
C GLU A 467 31.41 -25.40 -15.08
N GLU A 468 30.23 -25.00 -15.55
CA GLU A 468 29.71 -25.36 -16.87
C GLU A 468 30.56 -24.75 -18.01
N GLU A 469 30.83 -23.44 -17.96
CA GLU A 469 31.71 -22.76 -18.91
C GLU A 469 33.14 -23.33 -18.89
N LYS A 470 33.69 -23.51 -17.69
CA LYS A 470 35.04 -24.05 -17.43
C LYS A 470 35.20 -25.48 -17.97
N THR A 471 34.22 -26.34 -17.73
CA THR A 471 34.20 -27.72 -18.22
C THR A 471 34.06 -27.77 -19.74
N GLY A 472 33.17 -26.95 -20.30
CA GLY A 472 33.03 -26.80 -21.75
C GLY A 472 34.34 -26.40 -22.42
N ARG A 473 34.99 -25.33 -21.92
CA ARG A 473 36.30 -24.87 -22.40
C ARG A 473 37.37 -25.95 -22.32
N ARG A 474 37.49 -26.66 -21.19
CA ARG A 474 38.45 -27.77 -21.01
C ARG A 474 38.25 -28.89 -22.02
N ILE A 475 37.00 -29.31 -22.27
CA ILE A 475 36.66 -30.35 -23.25
C ILE A 475 37.04 -29.88 -24.66
N THR A 476 36.70 -28.65 -25.05
CA THR A 476 37.07 -28.09 -26.36
C THR A 476 38.59 -28.00 -26.54
N GLN A 477 39.33 -27.59 -25.50
CA GLN A 477 40.79 -27.55 -25.52
C GLN A 477 41.41 -28.94 -25.66
N ALA A 478 40.92 -29.94 -24.91
CA ALA A 478 41.38 -31.32 -25.02
C ALA A 478 41.14 -31.91 -26.42
N LEU A 479 39.94 -31.73 -26.98
CA LEU A 479 39.59 -32.17 -28.34
C LEU A 479 40.41 -31.45 -29.42
N ALA A 480 40.77 -30.18 -29.21
CA ALA A 480 41.66 -29.45 -30.12
C ALA A 480 43.10 -29.98 -30.07
N GLN A 481 43.57 -30.38 -28.89
CA GLN A 481 44.90 -30.96 -28.69
C GLN A 481 45.03 -32.38 -29.28
N THR A 482 43.97 -33.21 -29.25
CA THR A 482 44.00 -34.55 -29.87
C THR A 482 43.98 -34.53 -31.40
N ASN A 483 43.48 -33.45 -32.01
CA ASN A 483 43.22 -33.38 -33.45
C ASN A 483 44.25 -32.56 -34.26
N SER A 484 45.30 -32.03 -33.64
CA SER A 484 46.16 -31.00 -34.27
C SER A 484 47.65 -31.35 -34.31
N SER A 485 48.08 -32.06 -35.36
CA SER A 485 49.49 -32.19 -35.76
C SER A 485 49.92 -31.10 -36.76
N SER A 486 49.71 -29.82 -36.43
CA SER A 486 50.35 -28.70 -37.18
C SER A 486 50.35 -27.38 -36.40
N SER A 487 51.43 -26.60 -36.60
CA SER A 487 51.71 -25.38 -35.83
C SER A 487 51.05 -24.13 -36.41
N LEU A 488 49.97 -23.66 -35.79
CA LEU A 488 49.52 -22.26 -35.89
C LEU A 488 49.09 -21.74 -34.52
N LYS A 489 49.89 -20.81 -33.95
CA LYS A 489 49.56 -20.11 -32.70
C LYS A 489 48.39 -19.15 -32.93
N LYS A 490 47.15 -19.62 -32.75
CA LYS A 490 46.00 -18.71 -32.52
C LYS A 490 46.08 -18.11 -31.12
N MET A 491 45.62 -16.87 -30.97
CA MET A 491 45.61 -16.15 -29.69
C MET A 491 44.93 -16.99 -28.60
N VAL A 492 45.60 -17.14 -27.46
CA VAL A 492 45.07 -17.85 -26.29
C VAL A 492 43.87 -17.06 -25.76
N PRO A 493 42.64 -17.63 -25.74
CA PRO A 493 41.52 -16.98 -25.08
C PRO A 493 41.82 -16.77 -23.60
N SER A 494 41.33 -15.67 -23.01
CA SER A 494 41.44 -15.44 -21.55
C SER A 494 41.08 -16.71 -20.78
N ASP A 495 42.02 -17.21 -19.96
CA ASP A 495 41.87 -18.44 -19.18
C ASP A 495 40.66 -18.38 -18.23
N ARG A 496 40.30 -17.16 -17.79
CA ARG A 496 39.14 -16.89 -16.93
C ARG A 496 37.79 -17.07 -17.65
N THR A 497 36.81 -17.60 -16.92
CA THR A 497 35.40 -17.66 -17.33
C THR A 497 34.74 -16.28 -17.24
N LEU A 498 33.55 -16.10 -17.85
CA LEU A 498 32.79 -14.85 -17.74
C LEU A 498 32.51 -14.48 -16.27
N LEU A 499 32.18 -15.47 -15.45
CA LEU A 499 31.87 -15.29 -14.03
C LEU A 499 33.10 -14.82 -13.23
N GLU A 500 34.29 -15.35 -13.53
CA GLU A 500 35.55 -14.90 -12.92
C GLU A 500 35.97 -13.50 -13.38
N GLN A 501 35.59 -13.09 -14.60
CA GLN A 501 35.83 -11.74 -15.10
C GLN A 501 34.87 -10.72 -14.46
N MET A 502 33.60 -11.08 -14.28
CA MET A 502 32.58 -10.17 -13.76
C MET A 502 32.55 -10.11 -12.23
N PHE A 503 32.57 -11.26 -11.55
CA PHE A 503 32.34 -11.35 -10.09
C PHE A 503 33.56 -11.86 -9.29
N GLY A 504 34.62 -12.32 -9.97
CA GLY A 504 35.79 -12.93 -9.32
C GLY A 504 36.76 -11.93 -8.68
N GLY A 505 36.81 -11.90 -7.35
CA GLY A 505 37.82 -11.20 -6.56
C GLY A 505 38.91 -12.14 -5.99
N ARG A 506 39.94 -11.56 -5.38
CA ARG A 506 41.01 -12.29 -4.66
C ARG A 506 41.26 -11.72 -3.27
N ILE A 507 41.44 -12.63 -2.32
CA ILE A 507 41.67 -12.33 -0.91
C ILE A 507 42.85 -13.17 -0.41
N THR A 508 43.73 -12.56 0.38
CA THR A 508 44.88 -13.25 0.98
C THR A 508 44.74 -13.25 2.50
N THR A 509 44.72 -14.46 3.08
CA THR A 509 44.83 -14.66 4.52
C THR A 509 46.30 -14.86 4.89
N LYS A 510 46.81 -14.03 5.80
CA LYS A 510 48.18 -14.13 6.34
C LYS A 510 48.11 -14.47 7.82
N ILE A 511 48.77 -15.56 8.24
CA ILE A 511 48.84 -16.00 9.63
C ILE A 511 50.28 -15.86 10.10
N ARG A 512 50.52 -14.95 11.05
CA ARG A 512 51.83 -14.68 11.65
C ARG A 512 51.93 -15.36 13.01
N CYS A 513 52.82 -16.34 13.13
CA CYS A 513 53.11 -16.96 14.42
C CYS A 513 53.80 -15.96 15.36
N LEU A 514 53.28 -15.78 16.59
CA LEU A 514 53.85 -14.81 17.53
C LEU A 514 55.16 -15.28 18.18
N LYS A 515 55.48 -16.58 18.10
CA LYS A 515 56.70 -17.17 18.66
C LYS A 515 57.90 -17.13 17.71
N CYS A 516 57.74 -17.52 16.44
CA CYS A 516 58.84 -17.53 15.46
C CYS A 516 58.77 -16.38 14.44
N HIS A 517 57.70 -15.57 14.45
CA HIS A 517 57.40 -14.52 13.48
C HIS A 517 57.27 -14.95 12.02
N GLY A 518 57.34 -16.25 11.73
CA GLY A 518 57.02 -16.82 10.42
C GLY A 518 55.59 -16.52 10.02
N VAL A 519 55.39 -16.16 8.74
CA VAL A 519 54.10 -15.84 8.14
C VAL A 519 53.75 -16.91 7.13
N SER A 520 52.61 -17.57 7.32
CA SER A 520 51.96 -18.39 6.29
C SER A 520 50.95 -17.53 5.54
N SER A 521 50.90 -17.63 4.21
CA SER A 521 49.98 -16.87 3.35
C SER A 521 49.23 -17.78 2.40
N ARG A 522 47.90 -17.66 2.36
CA ARG A 522 47.02 -18.37 1.43
C ARG A 522 46.19 -17.35 0.65
N GLU A 523 46.27 -17.38 -0.68
CA GLU A 523 45.36 -16.65 -1.55
C GLU A 523 44.17 -17.54 -1.93
N GLU A 524 42.98 -16.94 -1.89
CA GLU A 524 41.70 -17.57 -2.23
C GLU A 524 40.92 -16.65 -3.18
N VAL A 525 40.07 -17.24 -4.03
CA VAL A 525 39.14 -16.50 -4.89
C VAL A 525 37.78 -16.37 -4.20
N PHE A 526 37.07 -15.28 -4.44
CA PHE A 526 35.71 -15.07 -3.93
C PHE A 526 34.78 -14.49 -4.99
N THR A 527 33.48 -14.76 -4.85
CA THR A 527 32.39 -14.16 -5.65
C THR A 527 31.54 -13.20 -4.82
N ASP A 528 31.41 -13.42 -3.51
CA ASP A 528 30.82 -12.49 -2.55
C ASP A 528 31.69 -12.33 -1.29
N LEU A 529 31.51 -11.21 -0.58
CA LEU A 529 32.00 -11.06 0.80
C LEU A 529 30.83 -11.17 1.77
N SER A 530 30.95 -12.13 2.69
CA SER A 530 29.94 -12.43 3.71
C SER A 530 30.26 -11.64 4.99
N LEU A 531 29.58 -10.50 5.16
CA LEU A 531 29.86 -9.50 6.19
C LEU A 531 29.12 -9.83 7.49
N ALA A 532 29.87 -10.24 8.51
CA ALA A 532 29.36 -10.49 9.85
C ALA A 532 29.05 -9.20 10.61
N PHE A 533 28.02 -9.23 11.45
CA PHE A 533 27.74 -8.16 12.42
C PHE A 533 28.67 -8.34 13.63
N PRO A 534 29.34 -7.28 14.12
CA PRO A 534 30.17 -7.36 15.31
C PRO A 534 29.41 -7.89 16.54
N PRO A 535 30.04 -8.69 17.42
CA PRO A 535 29.42 -9.12 18.66
C PRO A 535 29.06 -7.91 19.54
N THR A 536 27.97 -8.01 20.29
CA THR A 536 27.42 -6.87 21.04
C THR A 536 28.24 -6.38 22.22
N ASP A 537 29.26 -7.15 22.62
CA ASP A 537 29.88 -7.05 23.96
C ASP A 537 31.40 -6.80 23.97
N ASP A 538 32.09 -6.79 22.81
CA ASP A 538 33.54 -6.56 22.74
C ASP A 538 33.93 -5.31 21.93
N VAL A 539 34.20 -4.21 22.64
CA VAL A 539 35.03 -3.10 22.16
C VAL A 539 36.25 -2.98 23.08
N PRO A 540 37.48 -3.17 22.59
CA PRO A 540 38.67 -2.94 23.39
C PRO A 540 38.77 -1.48 23.81
N LYS A 541 38.63 -1.19 25.10
CA LYS A 541 38.93 0.15 25.63
C LYS A 541 40.41 0.45 25.42
N GLN A 542 40.71 1.57 24.74
CA GLN A 542 42.07 2.03 24.53
C GLN A 542 42.84 2.14 25.87
N LEU A 543 44.10 1.71 25.87
CA LEU A 543 44.98 1.87 27.03
C LEU A 543 45.21 3.36 27.32
N SER A 544 44.70 3.83 28.47
CA SER A 544 45.21 5.03 29.13
C SER A 544 46.07 4.62 30.33
N LYS A 545 47.35 4.99 30.31
CA LYS A 545 48.26 4.82 31.47
C LYS A 545 47.84 5.78 32.59
N THR A 546 47.72 5.27 33.82
CA THR A 546 48.45 5.81 35.01
C THR A 546 48.32 4.86 36.21
N SER A 547 49.29 4.97 37.12
CA SER A 547 49.44 4.19 38.37
C SER A 547 48.36 4.48 39.42
N HIS A 548 48.09 3.51 40.31
CA HIS A 548 48.61 3.49 41.70
C HIS A 548 48.15 2.24 42.47
N LEU A 549 49.05 1.67 43.27
CA LEU A 549 48.77 0.65 44.31
C LEU A 549 48.44 1.37 45.65
N PRO A 550 47.72 0.73 46.59
CA PRO A 550 48.42 -0.08 47.60
C PRO A 550 47.73 -1.39 48.04
N SER A 551 48.50 -2.17 48.83
CA SER A 551 48.18 -3.43 49.52
C SER A 551 47.36 -3.19 50.83
N ALA A 552 46.91 -4.14 51.67
CA ALA A 552 47.13 -5.59 51.82
C ALA A 552 46.01 -6.27 52.67
N GLY A 553 45.94 -7.62 52.63
CA GLY A 553 45.42 -8.50 53.70
C GLY A 553 43.90 -8.68 53.83
N GLU A 554 43.37 -9.78 54.41
CA GLU A 554 43.95 -11.10 54.70
C GLU A 554 42.84 -12.12 55.07
N THR A 555 43.14 -13.43 54.99
CA THR A 555 42.35 -14.60 55.49
C THR A 555 41.06 -15.07 54.78
N GLY A 556 40.96 -16.39 54.60
CA GLY A 556 39.71 -17.19 54.58
C GLY A 556 39.67 -18.10 55.83
N PRO A 557 38.99 -19.27 55.88
CA PRO A 557 38.31 -19.99 54.77
C PRO A 557 36.99 -20.77 55.13
N GLN A 558 36.45 -21.48 54.13
CA GLN A 558 35.72 -22.77 54.19
C GLN A 558 34.22 -22.94 54.58
N LYS A 559 33.57 -23.83 53.78
CA LYS A 559 32.44 -24.76 54.09
C LYS A 559 31.01 -24.17 54.21
N SER A 560 29.94 -24.88 53.83
CA SER A 560 29.76 -26.24 53.24
C SER A 560 28.32 -26.44 52.72
N ASP A 561 28.13 -27.40 51.80
CA ASP A 561 26.95 -28.30 51.63
C ASP A 561 25.53 -27.71 51.45
N LEU A 562 24.54 -28.30 50.77
CA LEU A 562 24.33 -29.33 49.73
C LEU A 562 22.79 -29.42 49.61
N THR A 563 22.23 -29.50 48.39
CA THR A 563 20.95 -30.15 48.01
C THR A 563 19.65 -30.01 48.86
N CYS A 564 18.53 -29.68 48.21
CA CYS A 564 17.45 -30.66 47.97
C CYS A 564 16.47 -30.21 46.85
N LYS A 565 15.64 -31.14 46.35
CA LYS A 565 14.64 -30.95 45.29
C LYS A 565 13.20 -30.85 45.84
N VAL A 566 12.40 -30.00 45.20
CA VAL A 566 11.03 -30.24 44.68
C VAL A 566 10.10 -31.22 45.45
N GLN A 567 8.95 -30.72 45.93
CA GLN A 567 7.62 -31.25 45.50
C GLN A 567 6.43 -30.35 45.90
N GLU A 568 5.29 -30.64 45.26
CA GLU A 568 3.94 -30.06 45.41
C GLU A 568 3.32 -30.45 46.80
N GLN A 569 2.13 -30.04 47.28
CA GLN A 569 0.85 -29.73 46.60
C GLN A 569 -0.17 -29.10 47.62
N SER A 570 -1.10 -28.25 47.14
CA SER A 570 -2.44 -27.90 47.71
C SER A 570 -2.73 -27.71 49.22
N THR A 571 -3.44 -26.61 49.60
CA THR A 571 -4.77 -26.61 50.30
C THR A 571 -5.32 -25.19 50.55
N THR A 572 -6.49 -25.04 51.20
CA THR A 572 -7.49 -23.97 51.02
C THR A 572 -7.71 -23.02 52.22
N LYS A 573 -8.20 -21.78 51.98
CA LYS A 573 -9.43 -21.15 52.58
C LYS A 573 -9.52 -19.61 52.38
N SER A 574 -10.75 -19.08 52.51
CA SER A 574 -11.18 -17.67 52.41
C SER A 574 -11.13 -16.91 53.76
N PRO A 575 -11.37 -15.57 53.81
CA PRO A 575 -12.75 -15.09 54.05
C PRO A 575 -13.20 -13.73 53.44
N GLU A 576 -14.53 -13.64 53.39
CA GLU A 576 -15.56 -12.58 53.31
C GLU A 576 -15.34 -11.03 53.21
N THR A 577 -16.42 -10.46 52.63
CA THR A 577 -16.92 -9.10 52.39
C THR A 577 -16.81 -7.99 53.45
N VAL A 578 -16.71 -6.73 52.98
CA VAL A 578 -17.38 -5.55 53.58
C VAL A 578 -18.04 -4.69 52.47
N ARG A 579 -19.16 -4.03 52.82
CA ARG A 579 -20.10 -3.31 51.94
C ARG A 579 -20.22 -1.85 52.39
N LEU A 580 -20.19 -0.87 51.48
CA LEU A 580 -20.51 0.53 51.78
C LEU A 580 -21.42 1.15 50.72
N GLN A 581 -22.50 1.81 51.17
CA GLN A 581 -23.58 2.33 50.35
C GLN A 581 -24.25 3.53 51.05
N TRP A 582 -24.08 4.75 50.52
CA TRP A 582 -24.79 5.97 50.94
C TRP A 582 -24.73 6.99 49.77
N ARG A 583 -25.72 7.83 49.45
CA ARG A 583 -27.19 7.80 49.66
C ARG A 583 -27.81 8.79 48.66
N THR A 584 -29.06 8.61 48.25
CA THR A 584 -29.80 9.56 47.41
C THR A 584 -30.29 10.78 48.20
N ASN A 585 -30.53 11.93 47.52
CA ASN A 585 -31.81 12.68 47.56
C ASN A 585 -31.72 14.13 47.01
N LYS A 586 -32.36 14.41 45.86
CA LYS A 586 -33.49 15.37 45.67
C LYS A 586 -33.70 15.74 44.18
N THR A 587 -34.93 16.14 43.87
CA THR A 587 -35.48 16.35 42.52
C THR A 587 -35.59 17.86 42.18
N PRO A 588 -36.37 18.32 41.16
CA PRO A 588 -35.86 19.11 40.04
C PRO A 588 -36.24 20.61 40.11
N PRO A 589 -35.98 21.37 39.04
CA PRO A 589 -37.00 22.31 38.57
C PRO A 589 -37.28 22.21 37.06
N ASP A 590 -38.46 22.71 36.69
CA ASP A 590 -39.04 22.68 35.34
C ASP A 590 -39.00 24.05 34.64
N GLU A 591 -39.23 24.02 33.32
CA GLU A 591 -39.77 25.06 32.43
C GLU A 591 -39.04 26.39 32.05
N ASN A 592 -38.78 26.46 30.73
CA ASN A 592 -39.17 27.53 29.76
C ASN A 592 -38.47 28.91 29.67
N SER A 593 -38.04 29.22 28.42
CA SER A 593 -37.69 30.53 27.83
C SER A 593 -36.46 31.26 28.44
N GLU A 594 -35.63 32.03 27.73
CA GLU A 594 -35.42 32.31 26.29
C GLU A 594 -33.97 31.86 25.89
N PHE A 595 -33.29 32.18 24.78
CA PHE A 595 -33.57 33.08 23.65
C PHE A 595 -32.90 32.59 22.35
N SER A 596 -33.59 32.78 21.22
CA SER A 596 -33.06 32.61 19.87
C SER A 596 -32.14 33.77 19.47
N ARG A 597 -30.96 33.49 18.88
CA ARG A 597 -30.29 34.32 17.83
C ARG A 597 -29.05 33.61 17.28
N ASN A 598 -28.66 33.97 16.05
CA ASN A 598 -27.45 33.55 15.32
C ASN A 598 -27.47 32.15 14.64
N ILE A 599 -28.58 31.79 13.98
CA ILE A 599 -28.53 30.91 12.80
C ILE A 599 -29.07 31.68 11.59
N GLU A 600 -28.30 32.66 11.12
CA GLU A 600 -28.41 33.28 9.81
C GLU A 600 -27.00 33.67 9.34
N LYS A 601 -26.59 33.14 8.17
CA LYS A 601 -25.34 33.36 7.37
C LYS A 601 -24.47 32.11 7.09
N THR A 602 -25.11 31.07 6.58
CA THR A 602 -24.54 30.06 5.65
C THR A 602 -25.76 29.27 5.12
N TYR A 603 -26.02 29.07 3.83
CA TYR A 603 -25.16 28.93 2.65
C TYR A 603 -25.81 29.60 1.43
N PRO A 604 -25.05 29.77 0.32
CA PRO A 604 -25.58 29.29 -0.94
C PRO A 604 -24.61 28.40 -1.75
N PHE A 605 -25.21 27.62 -2.65
CA PHE A 605 -24.63 27.08 -3.89
C PHE A 605 -23.65 25.89 -3.81
N ILE A 606 -24.22 24.69 -3.93
CA ILE A 606 -23.53 23.55 -4.56
C ILE A 606 -23.83 23.60 -6.06
N SER A 607 -22.90 24.11 -6.87
CA SER A 607 -22.67 23.72 -8.27
C SER A 607 -21.45 24.45 -8.83
N ARG A 608 -20.73 23.78 -9.75
CA ARG A 608 -19.39 24.09 -10.30
C ARG A 608 -18.20 23.75 -9.40
N LEU A 609 -17.56 22.65 -9.73
CA LEU A 609 -16.09 22.54 -9.79
C LEU A 609 -15.73 21.37 -10.73
N GLU A 610 -16.12 21.55 -11.99
CA GLU A 610 -15.45 20.94 -13.14
C GLU A 610 -14.86 22.09 -13.97
N SER A 611 -13.73 21.83 -14.64
CA SER A 611 -12.94 22.72 -15.52
C SER A 611 -11.95 23.73 -14.88
N GLN A 612 -10.72 23.66 -15.43
CA GLN A 612 -9.65 24.66 -15.60
C GLN A 612 -8.68 25.05 -14.46
N ASP A 613 -7.49 24.45 -14.56
CA ASP A 613 -6.20 25.06 -14.96
C ASP A 613 -5.42 26.10 -14.14
N GLU A 614 -4.10 25.90 -14.24
CA GLU A 614 -2.92 26.67 -13.88
C GLU A 614 -3.05 28.19 -13.63
N ASN A 615 -2.52 28.68 -12.49
CA ASN A 615 -1.15 29.20 -12.45
C ASN A 615 -0.65 29.68 -11.06
N ASN A 616 0.67 29.57 -10.87
CA ASN A 616 1.56 30.29 -9.96
C ASN A 616 1.02 30.99 -8.68
N HIS A 617 1.51 30.55 -7.53
CA HIS A 617 2.13 31.48 -6.58
C HIS A 617 3.28 30.85 -5.77
N SER A 618 4.50 31.31 -6.04
CA SER A 618 5.70 30.93 -5.28
C SER A 618 5.75 31.65 -3.92
N ILE A 619 5.82 30.90 -2.82
CA ILE A 619 6.13 31.46 -1.50
C ILE A 619 7.46 30.91 -1.00
N VAL A 620 8.42 31.81 -0.83
CA VAL A 620 9.79 31.52 -0.38
C VAL A 620 9.77 31.01 1.06
N ARG A 621 10.22 29.77 1.28
CA ARG A 621 10.40 29.19 2.62
C ARG A 621 11.66 29.76 3.28
N ASN A 622 11.49 30.75 4.16
CA ASN A 622 12.52 31.08 5.15
C ASN A 622 12.64 29.94 6.17
N LYS A 623 13.71 29.15 6.08
CA LYS A 623 14.10 28.22 7.14
C LYS A 623 14.79 28.99 8.27
N ASN A 624 14.14 29.12 9.42
CA ASN A 624 14.79 29.35 10.72
C ASN A 624 13.78 29.10 11.84
N VAL A 625 13.73 27.87 12.36
CA VAL A 625 13.13 27.57 13.67
C VAL A 625 14.12 26.68 14.43
N LEU A 626 14.54 27.15 15.60
CA LEU A 626 15.53 26.53 16.46
C LEU A 626 14.94 25.27 17.12
N SER A 627 15.64 24.14 17.02
CA SER A 627 15.30 22.92 17.75
C SER A 627 15.70 23.03 19.21
N VAL A 628 14.72 23.28 20.11
CA VAL A 628 14.93 23.20 21.55
C VAL A 628 14.81 21.73 21.99
N SER A 629 15.94 21.07 22.19
CA SER A 629 15.97 19.69 22.70
C SER A 629 15.74 19.66 24.21
N LEU A 630 14.56 19.17 24.63
CA LEU A 630 14.36 18.69 25.99
C LEU A 630 15.11 17.35 26.17
N LYS A 631 15.94 17.28 27.21
CA LYS A 631 16.71 16.08 27.56
C LYS A 631 15.90 15.20 28.50
N GLU A 632 15.51 14.02 28.06
CA GLU A 632 15.30 12.89 28.96
C GLU A 632 16.57 12.05 29.03
N GLN A 633 16.98 11.69 30.24
CA GLN A 633 18.15 10.87 30.50
C GLN A 633 17.73 9.40 30.60
N THR A 634 18.18 8.55 29.67
CA THR A 634 18.54 7.14 29.90
C THR A 634 19.08 6.52 28.60
N GLY A 635 20.14 5.72 28.69
CA GLY A 635 20.71 4.98 27.56
C GLY A 635 21.69 5.78 26.69
N GLY A 636 22.94 5.31 26.59
CA GLY A 636 23.94 5.91 25.70
C GLY A 636 23.64 5.60 24.23
N GLN A 637 23.64 6.63 23.37
CA GLN A 637 23.47 6.44 21.93
C GLN A 637 24.67 5.67 21.33
N ARG A 638 24.42 4.46 20.81
CA ARG A 638 25.31 3.84 19.82
C ARG A 638 25.23 4.66 18.51
N GLY A 639 26.37 4.84 17.84
CA GLY A 639 26.38 5.38 16.47
C GLY A 639 25.62 4.47 15.51
N SER A 640 25.09 5.04 14.43
CA SER A 640 24.45 4.26 13.36
C SER A 640 25.50 3.39 12.66
N LEU A 641 25.24 2.08 12.58
CA LEU A 641 26.13 1.11 11.94
C LEU A 641 26.14 1.32 10.43
N SER A 642 27.31 1.40 9.81
CA SER A 642 27.47 1.56 8.36
C SER A 642 28.01 0.30 7.68
N LEU A 643 27.80 0.19 6.37
CA LEU A 643 28.42 -0.84 5.55
C LEU A 643 29.96 -0.81 5.61
N SER A 644 30.55 0.38 5.79
CA SER A 644 32.00 0.53 5.91
C SER A 644 32.51 -0.08 7.22
N ASP A 645 31.74 0.01 8.31
CA ASP A 645 32.11 -0.60 9.60
C ASP A 645 32.10 -2.13 9.49
N LEU A 646 31.15 -2.71 8.76
CA LEU A 646 31.07 -4.16 8.52
C LEU A 646 32.25 -4.67 7.67
N ILE A 647 32.67 -3.90 6.65
CA ILE A 647 33.85 -4.23 5.84
C ILE A 647 35.13 -4.09 6.67
N ASN A 648 35.26 -3.02 7.47
CA ASN A 648 36.40 -2.83 8.37
C ASN A 648 36.48 -3.93 9.45
N HIS A 649 35.34 -4.41 9.94
CA HIS A 649 35.27 -5.54 10.86
C HIS A 649 35.73 -6.84 10.20
N PHE A 650 35.29 -7.12 8.97
CA PHE A 650 35.71 -8.28 8.18
C PHE A 650 37.22 -8.31 7.87
N LEU A 651 37.84 -7.14 7.70
CA LEU A 651 39.29 -6.99 7.45
C LEU A 651 40.13 -6.78 8.73
N CYS A 652 39.51 -6.79 9.90
CA CYS A 652 40.19 -6.56 11.17
C CYS A 652 41.12 -7.75 11.51
N PRO A 653 42.37 -7.50 11.98
CA PRO A 653 43.22 -8.57 12.50
C PRO A 653 42.56 -9.37 13.64
N GLU A 654 42.66 -10.70 13.56
CA GLU A 654 42.10 -11.65 14.51
C GLU A 654 43.23 -12.36 15.28
N MET A 655 43.08 -12.48 16.60
CA MET A 655 44.06 -13.13 17.47
C MET A 655 43.70 -14.60 17.72
N LEU A 656 44.39 -15.49 17.00
CA LEU A 656 44.27 -16.94 17.12
C LEU A 656 44.94 -17.41 18.43
N THR A 657 44.14 -17.52 19.48
CA THR A 657 44.56 -17.82 20.86
C THR A 657 43.64 -18.87 21.51
N ALA A 658 44.00 -19.32 22.72
CA ALA A 658 43.26 -20.35 23.48
C ALA A 658 42.95 -21.61 22.63
N ASP A 659 41.68 -21.94 22.42
CA ASP A 659 41.24 -23.11 21.66
C ASP A 659 41.46 -22.97 20.13
N ASN A 660 41.64 -21.73 19.65
CA ASN A 660 41.82 -21.39 18.22
C ASN A 660 43.30 -21.20 17.82
N LYS A 661 44.26 -21.69 18.62
CA LYS A 661 45.71 -21.56 18.35
C LYS A 661 46.11 -22.13 16.98
N TYR A 662 47.02 -21.45 16.28
CA TYR A 662 47.58 -21.90 15.00
C TYR A 662 48.63 -22.99 15.21
N ARG A 663 48.50 -24.11 14.48
CA ARG A 663 49.57 -25.13 14.40
C ARG A 663 50.67 -24.65 13.46
N CYS A 664 51.75 -24.10 14.02
CA CYS A 664 52.85 -23.56 13.23
C CYS A 664 53.85 -24.65 12.84
N ASP A 665 54.09 -24.82 11.54
CA ASP A 665 55.01 -25.84 11.01
C ASP A 665 56.47 -25.61 11.45
N THR A 666 56.92 -24.35 11.52
CA THR A 666 58.26 -24.00 12.01
C THR A 666 58.45 -24.28 13.51
N CYS A 667 57.38 -24.15 14.31
CA CYS A 667 57.41 -24.43 15.75
C CYS A 667 56.99 -25.87 16.11
N VAL A 668 56.51 -26.65 15.13
CA VAL A 668 55.95 -28.00 15.26
C VAL A 668 54.94 -28.14 16.41
N SER A 669 54.16 -27.08 16.69
CA SER A 669 53.29 -26.99 17.87
C SER A 669 52.19 -25.93 17.71
N LEU A 670 51.17 -25.99 18.57
CA LEU A 670 50.15 -24.94 18.69
C LEU A 670 50.75 -23.68 19.27
N GLN A 671 50.59 -22.56 18.58
CA GLN A 671 51.13 -21.25 18.93
C GLN A 671 50.04 -20.18 18.82
N ASP A 672 50.17 -19.13 19.62
CA ASP A 672 49.36 -17.93 19.42
C ASP A 672 49.80 -17.24 18.11
N ALA A 673 48.83 -16.79 17.32
CA ALA A 673 49.08 -16.19 16.01
C ALA A 673 48.15 -15.00 15.74
N GLU A 674 48.63 -14.08 14.90
CA GLU A 674 47.83 -12.98 14.35
C GLU A 674 47.39 -13.39 12.93
N LYS A 675 46.08 -13.42 12.68
CA LYS A 675 45.49 -13.67 11.37
C LYS A 675 45.02 -12.33 10.78
N VAL A 676 45.52 -11.99 9.59
CA VAL A 676 45.15 -10.78 8.86
C VAL A 676 44.56 -11.17 7.51
N VAL A 677 43.50 -10.48 7.10
CA VAL A 677 42.80 -10.70 5.84
C VAL A 677 42.95 -9.44 4.98
N GLU A 678 43.53 -9.58 3.79
CA GLU A 678 43.81 -8.46 2.88
C GLU A 678 43.20 -8.74 1.49
N LEU A 679 42.46 -7.79 0.92
CA LEU A 679 41.94 -7.88 -0.45
C LEU A 679 43.06 -7.53 -1.45
N THR A 680 43.36 -8.45 -2.38
CA THR A 680 44.42 -8.29 -3.40
C THR A 680 43.88 -7.96 -4.79
N THR A 681 42.63 -8.31 -5.10
CA THR A 681 41.98 -7.93 -6.36
C THR A 681 40.48 -7.77 -6.15
N GLY A 682 39.94 -6.63 -6.57
CA GLY A 682 38.51 -6.35 -6.56
C GLY A 682 37.84 -6.86 -7.85
N PRO A 683 36.63 -7.43 -7.78
CA PRO A 683 35.87 -7.84 -8.97
C PRO A 683 35.27 -6.63 -9.72
N GLN A 684 34.84 -6.83 -10.97
CA GLN A 684 34.08 -5.80 -11.72
C GLN A 684 32.72 -5.53 -11.05
N TYR A 685 32.08 -6.56 -10.49
CA TYR A 685 30.90 -6.48 -9.62
C TYR A 685 31.21 -7.11 -8.26
N LEU A 686 31.25 -6.27 -7.22
CA LEU A 686 31.40 -6.68 -5.84
C LEU A 686 30.03 -7.03 -5.25
N ILE A 687 29.86 -8.29 -4.85
CA ILE A 687 28.67 -8.78 -4.15
C ILE A 687 28.96 -8.80 -2.65
N LEU A 688 28.08 -8.19 -1.86
CA LEU A 688 28.18 -8.17 -0.39
C LEU A 688 26.93 -8.81 0.22
N THR A 689 27.10 -9.87 1.00
CA THR A 689 26.02 -10.53 1.76
C THR A 689 26.09 -10.08 3.22
N LEU A 690 25.07 -9.39 3.73
CA LEU A 690 25.00 -9.01 5.14
C LEU A 690 24.47 -10.18 5.97
N LEU A 691 25.28 -10.75 6.87
CA LEU A 691 24.90 -11.93 7.67
C LEU A 691 23.91 -11.57 8.79
N ARG A 692 22.66 -11.26 8.39
CA ARG A 692 21.58 -10.78 9.26
C ARG A 692 20.95 -11.86 10.12
N PHE A 693 21.76 -12.71 10.74
CA PHE A 693 21.28 -13.78 11.58
C PHE A 693 22.24 -14.05 12.75
N ALA A 694 21.66 -14.26 13.92
CA ALA A 694 22.35 -14.72 15.12
C ALA A 694 21.68 -16.01 15.62
N PHE A 695 22.39 -16.82 16.40
CA PHE A 695 21.79 -17.94 17.11
C PHE A 695 21.46 -17.52 18.54
N ASP A 696 20.19 -17.60 18.93
CA ASP A 696 19.76 -17.37 20.30
C ASP A 696 19.94 -18.66 21.12
N LEU A 697 20.99 -18.67 21.95
CA LEU A 697 21.31 -19.80 22.84
C LEU A 697 20.24 -20.08 23.91
N LYS A 698 19.36 -19.12 24.23
CA LYS A 698 18.26 -19.30 25.19
C LYS A 698 17.04 -19.92 24.52
N ALA A 699 16.72 -19.45 23.31
CA ALA A 699 15.58 -19.96 22.53
C ALA A 699 15.93 -21.22 21.71
N MET A 700 17.23 -21.56 21.59
CA MET A 700 17.79 -22.60 20.70
C MET A 700 17.31 -22.45 19.25
N LYS A 701 17.26 -21.20 18.77
CA LYS A 701 16.74 -20.84 17.44
C LYS A 701 17.60 -19.77 16.77
N ARG A 702 17.66 -19.81 15.44
CA ARG A 702 18.14 -18.68 14.63
C ARG A 702 17.18 -17.50 14.82
N ARG A 703 17.72 -16.29 14.89
CA ARG A 703 16.96 -15.03 14.90
C ARG A 703 17.53 -14.09 13.85
N LYS A 704 16.66 -13.31 13.19
CA LYS A 704 17.07 -12.26 12.25
C LYS A 704 17.66 -11.06 13.00
N ILE A 705 18.68 -10.44 12.43
CA ILE A 705 19.26 -9.17 12.89
C ILE A 705 18.58 -8.04 12.12
N LEU A 706 17.75 -7.27 12.82
CA LEU A 706 16.94 -6.17 12.27
C LEU A 706 17.65 -4.81 12.30
N ASP A 707 18.85 -4.75 12.89
CA ASP A 707 19.67 -3.55 13.03
C ASP A 707 19.85 -2.83 11.69
N ASN A 708 19.49 -1.54 11.64
CA ASN A 708 19.64 -0.74 10.43
C ASN A 708 21.13 -0.56 10.09
N VAL A 709 21.48 -0.70 8.81
CA VAL A 709 22.85 -0.53 8.29
C VAL A 709 22.81 0.51 7.19
N SER A 710 23.56 1.61 7.37
CA SER A 710 23.67 2.66 6.35
C SER A 710 24.45 2.16 5.13
N ILE A 711 23.82 2.20 3.95
CA ILE A 711 24.39 1.75 2.67
C ILE A 711 24.76 2.99 1.85
N PRO A 712 26.05 3.23 1.54
CA PRO A 712 26.46 4.37 0.72
C PRO A 712 26.17 4.11 -0.77
N LEU A 713 25.82 5.17 -1.52
CA LEU A 713 25.70 5.07 -2.98
C LEU A 713 27.06 4.78 -3.67
N VAL A 714 28.15 5.26 -3.06
CA VAL A 714 29.53 5.08 -3.52
C VAL A 714 30.35 4.49 -2.38
N LEU A 715 30.86 3.27 -2.59
CA LEU A 715 31.71 2.54 -1.66
C LEU A 715 33.19 2.71 -2.04
N LYS A 716 34.05 2.85 -1.03
CA LYS A 716 35.51 2.86 -1.17
C LYS A 716 36.08 1.59 -0.53
N LEU A 717 36.49 0.64 -1.37
CA LEU A 717 37.05 -0.63 -0.93
C LEU A 717 38.58 -0.51 -0.78
N PRO A 718 39.19 -0.89 0.36
CA PRO A 718 40.63 -0.91 0.51
C PRO A 718 41.23 -2.15 -0.18
N ILE A 719 42.13 -1.94 -1.14
CA ILE A 719 42.85 -3.02 -1.83
C ILE A 719 44.36 -2.84 -1.62
N GLN A 720 45.05 -3.94 -1.29
CA GLN A 720 46.51 -3.96 -1.17
C GLN A 720 47.14 -4.16 -2.56
N VAL A 721 47.99 -3.20 -2.96
CA VAL A 721 48.78 -3.30 -4.19
C VAL A 721 50.21 -3.71 -3.81
N ALA A 722 50.78 -4.67 -4.54
CA ALA A 722 52.20 -4.99 -4.40
C ALA A 722 53.04 -3.81 -4.90
N GLY A 723 53.90 -3.26 -4.04
CA GLY A 723 54.80 -2.18 -4.43
C GLY A 723 55.79 -2.67 -5.48
N THR A 724 55.86 -1.97 -6.61
CA THR A 724 56.91 -2.18 -7.62
C THR A 724 58.25 -1.74 -7.05
N GLU A 725 59.15 -2.70 -6.82
CA GLU A 725 60.55 -2.42 -6.50
C GLU A 725 61.23 -1.79 -7.73
N LEU A 726 61.27 -0.45 -7.76
CA LEU A 726 62.13 0.28 -8.68
C LEU A 726 63.57 0.23 -8.15
N ASN A 727 64.45 -0.37 -8.94
CA ASN A 727 65.89 -0.44 -8.67
C ASN A 727 66.53 0.96 -8.67
N GLU A 728 66.66 1.58 -7.51
CA GLU A 728 67.62 2.67 -7.28
C GLU A 728 68.72 2.23 -6.30
N ALA A 729 69.77 1.64 -6.85
CA ALA A 729 71.01 1.44 -6.13
C ALA A 729 71.79 2.75 -6.04
N ARG A 730 71.93 3.34 -4.84
CA ARG A 730 73.10 4.14 -4.39
C ARG A 730 73.01 4.58 -2.91
N PHE A 731 74.01 4.14 -2.13
CA PHE A 731 74.56 4.73 -0.89
C PHE A 731 73.66 5.04 0.33
N GLY A 732 74.04 4.49 1.49
CA GLY A 732 73.68 5.02 2.82
C GLY A 732 73.37 3.93 3.85
N GLN A 733 73.98 3.99 5.04
CA GLN A 733 73.78 3.00 6.11
C GLN A 733 72.52 3.27 6.96
N ASP A 734 72.08 2.20 7.65
CA ASP A 734 71.14 2.17 8.77
C ASP A 734 69.74 2.76 8.56
N SER A 735 68.79 1.90 8.18
CA SER A 735 67.37 2.11 8.46
C SER A 735 66.60 0.80 8.63
N ARG A 736 65.66 0.79 9.58
CA ARG A 736 64.76 -0.35 9.81
C ARG A 736 63.80 -0.44 8.63
N CYS A 737 63.86 -1.53 7.87
CA CYS A 737 62.98 -1.78 6.74
C CYS A 737 61.50 -1.86 7.18
N THR A 738 60.83 -0.72 7.17
CA THR A 738 59.38 -0.61 7.25
C THR A 738 58.87 -0.44 5.83
N SER A 739 58.59 -1.56 5.16
CA SER A 739 57.97 -1.55 3.83
C SER A 739 56.61 -0.83 3.92
N SER A 740 56.54 0.39 3.39
CA SER A 740 55.34 1.22 3.42
C SER A 740 54.27 0.62 2.51
N LYS A 741 53.38 -0.20 3.09
CA LYS A 741 52.24 -0.82 2.40
C LYS A 741 51.33 0.25 1.78
N SER A 742 51.45 0.50 0.48
CA SER A 742 50.54 1.35 -0.27
C SER A 742 49.19 0.65 -0.46
N HIS A 743 48.15 1.17 0.21
CA HIS A 743 46.77 0.73 0.01
C HIS A 743 46.15 1.63 -1.06
N GLN A 744 45.64 1.04 -2.15
CA GLN A 744 44.87 1.77 -3.14
C GLN A 744 43.38 1.60 -2.80
N SER A 745 42.67 2.72 -2.63
CA SER A 745 41.23 2.69 -2.47
C SER A 745 40.56 2.59 -3.84
N VAL A 746 39.86 1.49 -4.07
CA VAL A 746 39.10 1.25 -5.30
C VAL A 746 37.65 1.68 -5.09
N THR A 747 37.11 2.43 -6.05
CA THR A 747 35.78 3.04 -5.93
C THR A 747 34.73 2.17 -6.62
N TYR A 748 33.59 2.03 -5.97
CA TYR A 748 32.49 1.18 -6.39
C TYR A 748 31.15 1.95 -6.31
N ASP A 749 30.31 1.77 -7.32
CA ASP A 749 28.96 2.33 -7.40
C ASP A 749 27.91 1.27 -7.05
N LEU A 750 27.02 1.57 -6.09
CA LEU A 750 25.92 0.67 -5.76
C LEU A 750 24.99 0.52 -6.97
N CYS A 751 24.65 -0.70 -7.38
CA CYS A 751 23.80 -0.98 -8.54
C CYS A 751 22.51 -1.69 -8.18
N SER A 752 22.51 -2.59 -7.19
CA SER A 752 21.27 -3.18 -6.68
C SER A 752 21.33 -3.54 -5.20
N VAL A 753 20.14 -3.59 -4.58
CA VAL A 753 19.90 -3.92 -3.17
C VAL A 753 18.74 -4.90 -3.11
N ILE A 754 19.03 -6.14 -2.74
CA ILE A 754 18.02 -7.16 -2.47
C ILE A 754 17.65 -7.11 -1.00
N VAL A 755 16.35 -7.03 -0.73
CA VAL A 755 15.78 -6.81 0.59
C VAL A 755 15.00 -8.04 1.03
N HIS A 756 15.18 -8.43 2.29
CA HIS A 756 14.36 -9.43 2.94
C HIS A 756 13.33 -8.77 3.87
N SER A 757 12.04 -8.88 3.53
CA SER A 757 10.90 -8.49 4.37
C SER A 757 10.44 -9.67 5.22
N GLY A 758 10.67 -9.61 6.53
CA GLY A 758 10.25 -10.64 7.48
C GLY A 758 10.86 -10.39 8.86
N LEU A 759 10.17 -10.79 9.93
CA LEU A 759 10.69 -10.66 11.30
C LEU A 759 11.60 -11.82 11.71
N SER A 760 11.46 -12.97 11.05
CA SER A 760 12.23 -14.19 11.31
C SER A 760 13.22 -14.47 10.18
N SER A 761 14.14 -15.39 10.40
CA SER A 761 15.12 -15.87 9.39
C SER A 761 14.63 -17.09 8.61
N GLU A 762 13.40 -17.53 8.86
CA GLU A 762 12.77 -18.76 8.35
C GLU A 762 11.59 -18.45 7.42
N THR A 763 11.00 -17.25 7.54
CA THR A 763 9.88 -16.82 6.69
C THR A 763 9.98 -15.35 6.31
N GLY A 764 9.59 -15.04 5.07
CA GLY A 764 9.52 -13.68 4.56
C GLY A 764 9.27 -13.60 3.07
N HIS A 765 9.66 -12.46 2.49
CA HIS A 765 9.54 -12.14 1.07
C HIS A 765 10.76 -11.36 0.59
N TYR A 766 11.22 -11.62 -0.63
CA TYR A 766 12.33 -10.91 -1.25
C TYR A 766 11.86 -9.98 -2.36
N TYR A 767 12.49 -8.82 -2.46
CA TYR A 767 12.36 -7.89 -3.58
C TYR A 767 13.69 -7.17 -3.81
N CYS A 768 13.84 -6.53 -4.97
CA CYS A 768 15.11 -5.96 -5.42
C CYS A 768 14.92 -4.51 -5.88
N TYR A 769 15.72 -3.59 -5.36
CA TYR A 769 15.92 -2.29 -6.01
C TYR A 769 17.15 -2.38 -6.91
N ALA A 770 17.08 -1.82 -8.11
CA ALA A 770 18.26 -1.69 -8.97
C ALA A 770 18.21 -0.44 -9.83
N ARG A 771 19.40 0.04 -10.23
CA ARG A 771 19.59 1.08 -11.24
C ARG A 771 20.49 0.56 -12.35
N ASP A 772 20.34 1.12 -13.56
CA ASP A 772 21.23 0.76 -14.66
C ASP A 772 22.57 1.53 -14.50
N CYS A 773 23.64 0.80 -14.23
CA CYS A 773 24.99 1.34 -14.03
C CYS A 773 25.79 1.30 -15.34
N MET A 774 25.53 2.24 -16.27
CA MET A 774 26.33 2.45 -17.48
C MET A 774 27.33 3.59 -17.31
N ASP A 775 28.48 3.48 -17.97
CA ASP A 775 29.39 4.61 -18.18
C ASP A 775 28.76 5.58 -19.22
N LYS A 776 28.32 6.76 -18.78
CA LYS A 776 27.59 7.76 -19.60
C LYS A 776 28.51 8.55 -20.57
N ASP A 777 29.30 7.86 -21.39
CA ASP A 777 29.99 8.44 -22.56
C ASP A 777 29.49 7.79 -23.85
N ASN A 778 28.88 8.60 -24.74
CA ASN A 778 28.30 8.26 -26.07
C ASN A 778 26.78 7.98 -26.18
N GLN A 779 25.92 8.78 -25.54
CA GLN A 779 24.59 9.05 -26.10
C GLN A 779 24.43 10.53 -26.46
N LYS A 780 24.40 10.82 -27.77
CA LYS A 780 24.03 12.15 -28.28
C LYS A 780 22.53 12.35 -28.07
N LEU A 781 22.16 13.18 -27.11
CA LEU A 781 20.77 13.56 -26.87
C LEU A 781 20.21 14.32 -28.10
N PRO A 782 18.97 14.04 -28.56
CA PRO A 782 18.32 14.86 -29.58
C PRO A 782 18.10 16.28 -29.06
N SER A 783 18.52 17.29 -29.82
CA SER A 783 18.46 18.68 -29.40
C SER A 783 17.05 19.27 -29.54
N MET A 784 16.35 19.46 -28.41
CA MET A 784 15.25 20.42 -28.27
C MET A 784 15.66 21.46 -27.21
N GLY A 785 15.67 22.73 -27.60
CA GLY A 785 16.48 23.76 -26.95
C GLY A 785 15.88 24.34 -25.67
N VAL A 786 16.66 24.33 -24.58
CA VAL A 786 16.47 25.19 -23.40
C VAL A 786 17.78 25.91 -23.09
N ARG A 787 17.70 27.19 -22.67
CA ARG A 787 18.85 28.09 -22.54
C ARG A 787 19.75 27.71 -21.35
N LYS A 788 21.07 27.72 -21.57
CA LYS A 788 22.09 27.57 -20.52
C LYS A 788 22.01 28.71 -19.49
N LEU A 789 22.17 28.37 -18.21
CA LEU A 789 22.61 29.29 -17.16
C LEU A 789 23.66 28.58 -16.30
N ASN A 790 24.81 29.22 -16.07
CA ASN A 790 25.94 28.62 -15.35
C ASN A 790 25.76 28.70 -13.83
N THR A 791 25.83 27.56 -13.14
CA THR A 791 26.32 27.43 -11.74
C THR A 791 26.77 25.99 -11.48
N ASP A 792 27.91 25.80 -10.80
CA ASP A 792 28.59 24.50 -10.60
C ASP A 792 27.90 23.56 -9.59
N LYS A 793 26.71 23.07 -9.92
CA LYS A 793 25.96 22.04 -9.14
C LYS A 793 25.24 21.02 -10.04
N HIS A 794 25.77 20.71 -11.21
CA HIS A 794 24.99 20.10 -12.29
C HIS A 794 25.56 18.78 -12.83
N LEU A 795 25.68 17.77 -11.97
CA LEU A 795 25.95 16.36 -12.37
C LEU A 795 25.03 15.31 -11.70
N ASP A 796 24.10 15.71 -10.82
CA ASP A 796 23.19 14.80 -10.11
C ASP A 796 21.81 14.62 -10.80
N LEU A 797 21.70 14.91 -12.10
CA LEU A 797 20.51 14.55 -12.88
C LEU A 797 20.45 13.04 -13.15
N GLU A 798 19.81 12.37 -12.20
CA GLU A 798 18.94 11.21 -12.38
C GLU A 798 19.60 10.00 -13.06
N VAL A 799 20.10 9.09 -12.22
CA VAL A 799 20.19 7.67 -12.57
C VAL A 799 18.94 7.00 -11.99
N GLN A 800 18.01 6.61 -12.88
CA GLN A 800 16.72 6.04 -12.50
C GLN A 800 16.89 4.74 -11.71
N TRP A 801 16.24 4.68 -10.55
CA TRP A 801 16.07 3.46 -9.76
C TRP A 801 14.72 2.80 -10.08
N TYR A 802 14.69 1.48 -9.98
CA TYR A 802 13.51 0.65 -10.18
C TYR A 802 13.37 -0.30 -9.00
N LEU A 803 12.13 -0.51 -8.55
CA LEU A 803 11.75 -1.52 -7.57
C LEU A 803 11.13 -2.71 -8.30
N PHE A 804 11.75 -3.88 -8.20
CA PHE A 804 11.29 -5.16 -8.73
C PHE A 804 10.69 -6.00 -7.60
N ASN A 805 9.39 -6.25 -7.66
CA ASN A 805 8.65 -7.05 -6.70
C ASN A 805 7.77 -8.08 -7.44
N ASP A 806 8.36 -9.24 -7.73
CA ASP A 806 7.80 -10.28 -8.61
C ASP A 806 7.27 -9.72 -9.93
N THR A 807 5.95 -9.77 -10.15
CA THR A 807 5.29 -9.34 -11.40
C THR A 807 5.28 -7.84 -11.60
N ARG A 808 5.61 -7.06 -10.57
CA ARG A 808 5.50 -5.61 -10.59
C ARG A 808 6.88 -4.97 -10.61
N VAL A 809 7.00 -3.97 -11.48
CA VAL A 809 8.13 -3.06 -11.51
C VAL A 809 7.60 -1.65 -11.40
N SER A 810 8.18 -0.82 -10.54
CA SER A 810 7.87 0.60 -10.39
C SER A 810 9.13 1.45 -10.43
N PHE A 811 8.99 2.73 -10.77
CA PHE A 811 10.04 3.70 -10.52
C PHE A 811 10.24 3.84 -9.01
N SER A 812 11.50 4.06 -8.61
CA SER A 812 11.93 4.17 -7.21
C SER A 812 13.06 5.19 -7.09
N SER A 813 13.64 5.33 -5.89
CA SER A 813 14.72 6.28 -5.59
C SER A 813 15.79 5.67 -4.67
N PHE A 814 16.98 6.28 -4.63
CA PHE A 814 17.99 5.93 -3.63
C PHE A 814 17.55 6.34 -2.20
N GLU A 815 16.71 7.36 -2.06
CA GLU A 815 16.16 7.78 -0.76
C GLU A 815 15.33 6.64 -0.13
N SER A 816 14.42 6.06 -0.91
CA SER A 816 13.58 4.92 -0.52
C SER A 816 14.42 3.68 -0.17
N VAL A 817 15.53 3.42 -0.89
CA VAL A 817 16.52 2.39 -0.54
C VAL A 817 17.19 2.69 0.81
N SER A 818 17.59 3.94 1.04
CA SER A 818 18.33 4.35 2.25
C SER A 818 17.45 4.39 3.52
N ASN A 819 16.16 4.70 3.36
CA ASN A 819 15.20 4.84 4.46
C ASN A 819 14.44 3.53 4.79
N ILE A 820 14.70 2.45 4.07
CA ILE A 820 13.83 1.27 4.05
C ILE A 820 13.57 0.65 5.42
N THR A 821 14.61 0.36 6.20
CA THR A 821 14.50 -0.23 7.54
C THR A 821 14.01 0.80 8.57
N SER A 822 14.12 2.10 8.28
CA SER A 822 13.58 3.19 9.11
C SER A 822 12.05 3.28 9.00
N PHE A 823 11.49 3.07 7.81
CA PHE A 823 10.04 3.05 7.59
C PHE A 823 9.42 1.66 7.82
N PHE A 824 10.15 0.59 7.48
CA PHE A 824 9.68 -0.78 7.55
C PHE A 824 10.69 -1.64 8.36
N PRO A 825 10.60 -1.69 9.70
CA PRO A 825 11.62 -2.35 10.55
C PRO A 825 11.83 -3.85 10.30
N LYS A 826 10.88 -4.53 9.61
CA LYS A 826 11.00 -5.94 9.22
C LYS A 826 11.72 -6.11 7.87
N ASP A 827 11.91 -5.04 7.11
CA ASP A 827 12.48 -5.01 5.77
C ASP A 827 13.94 -4.57 5.86
N THR A 828 14.86 -5.48 5.54
CA THR A 828 16.29 -5.27 5.73
C THR A 828 17.04 -5.65 4.46
N ALA A 829 17.88 -4.74 3.96
CA ALA A 829 18.82 -5.03 2.88
C ALA A 829 19.73 -6.22 3.23
N TYR A 830 19.88 -7.17 2.31
CA TYR A 830 20.54 -8.45 2.56
C TYR A 830 21.70 -8.73 1.60
N VAL A 831 21.48 -8.60 0.28
CA VAL A 831 22.53 -8.74 -0.74
C VAL A 831 22.66 -7.43 -1.50
N LEU A 832 23.89 -6.93 -1.65
CA LEU A 832 24.21 -5.69 -2.33
C LEU A 832 25.12 -5.99 -3.53
N PHE A 833 24.84 -5.39 -4.68
CA PHE A 833 25.73 -5.42 -5.84
C PHE A 833 26.32 -4.03 -6.07
N TYR A 834 27.63 -3.98 -6.28
CA TYR A 834 28.39 -2.76 -6.54
C TYR A 834 29.24 -2.93 -7.81
N ARG A 835 29.12 -2.03 -8.80
CA ARG A 835 29.98 -2.00 -10.01
C ARG A 835 31.26 -1.23 -9.71
N HIS A 836 32.41 -1.74 -10.15
CA HIS A 836 33.69 -1.04 -10.10
C HIS A 836 33.66 0.20 -11.01
N ARG A 837 34.06 1.36 -10.47
CA ARG A 837 34.16 2.61 -11.24
C ARG A 837 35.55 2.70 -11.89
N PRO A 838 35.66 2.68 -13.23
CA PRO A 838 36.95 2.82 -13.90
C PRO A 838 37.59 4.19 -13.59
N PRO A 839 38.93 4.27 -13.46
CA PRO A 839 39.61 5.53 -13.21
C PRO A 839 39.49 6.46 -14.43
N GLN A 840 38.89 7.65 -14.23
CA GLN A 840 38.87 8.70 -15.25
C GLN A 840 40.30 9.12 -15.58
N GLN A 841 40.72 8.92 -16.83
CA GLN A 841 42.00 9.44 -17.31
C GLN A 841 41.90 10.98 -17.41
N ALA A 842 42.55 11.67 -16.47
CA ALA A 842 42.84 13.10 -16.65
C ALA A 842 43.72 13.26 -17.89
N GLY A 843 43.33 14.18 -18.78
CA GLY A 843 43.85 14.22 -20.16
C GLY A 843 45.37 14.37 -20.25
N ALA A 844 46.02 13.41 -20.91
CA ALA A 844 47.39 13.48 -21.38
C ALA A 844 47.49 12.88 -22.78
N SER A 845 47.91 13.69 -23.76
CA SER A 845 48.04 13.29 -25.16
C SER A 845 49.41 12.68 -25.46
N SER A 846 49.50 11.35 -25.53
CA SER A 846 50.60 10.63 -26.22
C SER A 846 50.22 9.17 -26.43
N GLY A 847 50.44 8.61 -27.62
CA GLY A 847 50.05 7.24 -27.96
C GLY A 847 51.04 6.15 -27.58
N LEU A 848 50.73 4.93 -28.05
CA LEU A 848 51.43 3.63 -27.92
C LEU A 848 50.94 2.70 -26.78
N GLU A 849 49.98 1.85 -27.18
CA GLU A 849 49.76 0.44 -26.83
C GLU A 849 49.94 -0.10 -25.39
N ALA A 850 48.82 -0.53 -24.80
CA ALA A 850 48.68 -1.88 -24.23
C ALA A 850 47.18 -2.29 -24.24
N GLY A 851 46.86 -3.46 -24.78
CA GLY A 851 45.47 -3.83 -25.10
C GLY A 851 44.63 -4.35 -23.94
N ALA A 852 43.50 -3.68 -23.67
CA ALA A 852 42.30 -4.31 -23.10
C ALA A 852 41.28 -4.53 -24.24
N PRO A 853 40.48 -5.62 -24.24
CA PRO A 853 39.48 -5.84 -25.28
C PRO A 853 38.30 -4.87 -25.07
N SER A 854 38.33 -3.73 -25.75
CA SER A 854 37.17 -2.86 -25.87
C SER A 854 36.05 -3.60 -26.60
N LEU A 855 35.00 -4.01 -25.88
CA LEU A 855 33.76 -4.50 -26.46
C LEU A 855 33.10 -3.37 -27.24
N SER A 856 33.36 -3.33 -28.55
CA SER A 856 32.75 -2.36 -29.45
C SER A 856 31.23 -2.55 -29.47
N HIS A 857 30.49 -1.50 -29.11
CA HIS A 857 29.02 -1.46 -29.18
C HIS A 857 28.50 -1.51 -30.62
N GLY A 858 28.53 -2.69 -31.24
CA GLY A 858 27.59 -3.05 -32.30
C GLY A 858 26.25 -3.47 -31.69
N GLU A 859 25.17 -3.43 -32.48
CA GLU A 859 23.88 -3.99 -32.06
C GLU A 859 24.06 -5.47 -31.67
N VAL A 860 23.57 -5.84 -30.47
CA VAL A 860 23.62 -7.22 -29.97
C VAL A 860 22.56 -8.03 -30.73
N SER A 861 22.96 -8.58 -31.88
CA SER A 861 22.09 -9.46 -32.68
C SER A 861 21.86 -10.78 -31.94
N LEU A 862 20.70 -10.89 -31.30
CA LEU A 862 20.18 -12.18 -30.80
C LEU A 862 20.05 -13.20 -31.93
N SER A 863 19.99 -14.48 -31.57
CA SER A 863 19.80 -15.54 -32.57
C SER A 863 18.39 -15.50 -33.17
N LYS A 864 18.28 -15.97 -34.40
CA LYS A 864 17.03 -15.93 -35.18
C LYS A 864 15.90 -16.68 -34.47
N GLU A 865 16.21 -17.79 -33.81
CA GLU A 865 15.24 -18.62 -33.09
C GLU A 865 14.70 -17.91 -31.84
N LEU A 866 15.55 -17.23 -31.07
CA LEU A 866 15.14 -16.41 -29.92
C LEU A 866 14.25 -15.24 -30.36
N MET A 867 14.64 -14.54 -31.43
CA MET A 867 13.84 -13.44 -32.00
C MET A 867 12.46 -13.92 -32.49
N GLU A 868 12.38 -15.09 -33.12
CA GLU A 868 11.10 -15.68 -33.54
C GLU A 868 10.23 -16.10 -32.35
N ALA A 869 10.84 -16.66 -31.29
CA ALA A 869 10.12 -17.02 -30.06
C ALA A 869 9.54 -15.79 -29.33
N ILE A 870 10.31 -14.70 -29.23
CA ILE A 870 9.87 -13.41 -28.67
C ILE A 870 8.75 -12.79 -29.51
N SER A 871 8.88 -12.82 -30.84
CA SER A 871 7.82 -12.34 -31.74
C SER A 871 6.50 -13.11 -31.54
N LYS A 872 6.58 -14.44 -31.39
CA LYS A 872 5.40 -15.29 -31.12
C LYS A 872 4.77 -15.02 -29.74
N ASP A 873 5.54 -14.76 -28.69
CA ASP A 873 5.00 -14.36 -27.37
C ASP A 873 4.35 -12.97 -27.43
N ASN A 874 4.97 -12.01 -28.12
CA ASN A 874 4.45 -10.66 -28.30
C ASN A 874 3.11 -10.63 -29.07
N ILE A 875 2.99 -11.41 -30.14
CA ILE A 875 1.71 -11.57 -30.88
C ILE A 875 0.63 -12.16 -29.98
N LYS A 876 0.94 -13.21 -29.20
CA LYS A 876 -0.01 -13.80 -28.25
C LYS A 876 -0.46 -12.78 -27.19
N SER A 877 0.46 -11.97 -26.68
CA SER A 877 0.13 -10.92 -25.70
C SER A 877 -0.76 -9.82 -26.28
N GLN A 878 -0.65 -9.49 -27.56
CA GLN A 878 -1.50 -8.50 -28.22
C GLN A 878 -2.93 -9.01 -28.41
N HIS A 879 -3.11 -10.27 -28.83
CA HIS A 879 -4.45 -10.86 -28.96
C HIS A 879 -5.21 -10.95 -27.62
N ILE A 880 -4.52 -11.23 -26.51
CA ILE A 880 -5.13 -11.28 -25.17
C ILE A 880 -5.65 -9.91 -24.72
N ASN A 881 -5.02 -8.81 -25.16
CA ASN A 881 -5.41 -7.45 -24.79
C ASN A 881 -6.49 -6.84 -25.72
N ALA A 882 -6.79 -7.48 -26.85
CA ALA A 882 -7.63 -6.91 -27.91
C ALA A 882 -9.11 -7.34 -27.86
N ASP A 883 -9.46 -8.41 -27.14
CA ASP A 883 -10.83 -8.96 -27.12
C ASP A 883 -11.29 -9.25 -25.68
N PRO A 884 -12.10 -8.36 -25.06
CA PRO A 884 -12.61 -8.55 -23.70
C PRO A 884 -13.64 -9.68 -23.55
N ASN A 885 -14.22 -10.20 -24.64
CA ASN A 885 -15.44 -11.02 -24.60
C ASN A 885 -15.28 -12.45 -25.10
N HIS A 886 -14.15 -12.85 -25.69
CA HIS A 886 -13.97 -14.23 -26.18
C HIS A 886 -13.32 -15.18 -25.17
N SER A 887 -14.14 -15.99 -24.51
CA SER A 887 -13.73 -17.14 -23.70
C SER A 887 -13.46 -18.39 -24.56
N CYS A 888 -12.44 -19.19 -24.20
CA CYS A 888 -12.56 -20.61 -23.80
C CYS A 888 -11.23 -21.40 -23.91
N TYR A 889 -10.88 -22.12 -22.83
CA TYR A 889 -10.00 -23.31 -22.69
C TYR A 889 -8.71 -23.47 -23.51
N PRO A 890 -7.67 -24.03 -22.88
CA PRO A 890 -7.09 -25.25 -23.47
C PRO A 890 -6.95 -26.42 -22.48
N SER A 891 -6.73 -27.59 -23.08
CA SER A 891 -6.40 -28.88 -22.45
C SER A 891 -5.00 -28.93 -21.86
#